data_AF-A0A495YI17-F1
#
_entry.id   AF-A0A495YI17-F1
#
_cell.length_a   1.000
_cell.length_b   1.000
_cell.length_c   1.000
_cell.angle_alpha   90.00
_cell.angle_beta   90.00
_cell.angle_gamma   90.00
#
_symmetry.space_group_name_H-M   'P 1'
#
loop_
_entity.id
_entity.type
_entity.pdbx_description
1 polymer ?
#
loop_
_entity_poly.entity_id
_entity_poly.type
_entity_poly.pdbx_seq_one_letter_code
_entity_poly.pdbx_strand_id
1 'polypeptide(L)'
;MTTPNGKGGHTVQYIGQSGTVTKTDINGDGVFTYVEKQTRLGDGASVIREDTNGDGVADRNFVVNGGQRYDLSNVRDAAFADSLLSRYRATGLLSGTSFLDLSQIISRTLTYGGRNGYGFTMPSGWYNPIGAFYEAKSAAFDKAASIADKTPVLLDANRWGVGVSALQSRDANRDGKLTGAELDGLQVWIDANEDGIGDAGEFRSLAQAGISEIRAVDYDVITRGNHHHASAPAAAPWKPSEASQPGRMYLAPAVPLSNYRWLRDNEKVYWINNNDFIFFGPNQIKVSPSNRSYLIGTDGDDVFDANYYAAYGHWINSNLLVNFLAGDGNDMMGGSSRDDNLWGGTGNDTLFGYEGNDRLYGEEGDDELNGGAGNDVLDGGAGNDRLFGQVGNDIMNGGDGDDIMMGFTASNESKQTLAWGETDDDVMYGGAGNDRMWGGVGHDYMDGGDGADFVSGGDGNDTVFGGAGNDELHGDAGNDRLLGDAGNDRIFGEAGDDVLWGGEGDDVLVGFTASNDAKQMLSWGESDNDVLYGGNGNDALYGGLGNDYLDGGNDNDFLDGGDGDDRLFGGAGDDELNGGNGHDALSGETGNDKIFGGAGNDTIWGGDGDDILVGFTASNDAKQSLAAWETDDDTIYGGAGNDLILGGLGNDLLHGDAGNDEIQGGDGHDKIYGGDGNDRLFGQVGNDILYGGAGDDLLVGFTGNNEAKRTLGPGETDNDYLYGGEGNDTLLGGLGDDYLDGGAGADHMEGGEGNDTYIVNSVNDVILEYANEGYDTVISSANYILNANLEELRLVEGFNINGTGNALDNRIVGNSADNILDGVTGADTMIGGKGNDTYYVDNVGDRVVEFAGEGIDTVQSKISYTLGEHVENLNLLDFGKPEKGLVDGVAVHVYGYPKANELDYMQGDAVPRFQGTCALTSIANLLTQTGTPTTEGDVVRRAIDNQWAVTSPAATDYQRGGSNYVQQQALLKSYGIANNLLAGYDEHAVANLIRSGRGVILALNSGRLWEDSAYLDGGGVNHVVTVTGAVYGDADGELKGFYIADSGRQRISDMTRYISLQEFRAAADVPNAYAIYTAEALKLWNEDIDGTGNALDNTIIGNRGNNVLDGGGGNDILVGGLGNDTYRFGRGSGRDTFHDDDETLGNSDVISIGAGVSADQLWFRHVGNDLEISILGTSDTATVRDWYLGARYQIEQIRVDDGRTLVNADVEKLVQAMAVWSPPAAGAVSLSPEHQAALAPTLATSWR
;
A
#
# COMPACT_ATOMS: atom_id res chain seq x y z
N MET A 1 -44.97 46.14 62.03
CA MET A 1 -45.89 46.07 63.19
C MET A 1 -47.09 46.98 62.93
N THR A 2 -48.27 46.67 63.48
CA THR A 2 -49.49 47.52 63.63
C THR A 2 -50.07 48.24 62.39
N THR A 3 -51.24 47.75 61.96
CA THR A 3 -52.29 48.43 61.17
C THR A 3 -53.28 49.16 62.12
N PRO A 4 -54.47 49.70 61.71
CA PRO A 4 -55.00 50.17 60.41
C PRO A 4 -55.63 51.59 60.45
N ASN A 5 -56.09 52.15 59.30
CA ASN A 5 -57.50 52.62 59.10
C ASN A 5 -57.76 53.45 57.82
N GLY A 6 -58.91 53.20 57.18
CA GLY A 6 -59.86 54.27 56.84
C GLY A 6 -59.85 54.92 55.44
N LYS A 7 -60.47 54.26 54.45
CA LYS A 7 -60.77 54.76 53.09
C LYS A 7 -61.51 56.13 53.04
N GLY A 8 -61.18 56.94 52.02
CA GLY A 8 -62.16 57.63 51.15
C GLY A 8 -62.16 59.17 51.10
N GLY A 9 -61.95 59.76 49.91
CA GLY A 9 -62.22 61.20 49.66
C GLY A 9 -61.54 61.82 48.41
N HIS A 10 -62.31 62.04 47.34
CA HIS A 10 -61.88 62.53 46.00
C HIS A 10 -62.22 64.02 45.77
N THR A 11 -61.65 64.79 44.82
CA THR A 11 -60.41 64.75 43.99
C THR A 11 -60.33 66.10 43.25
N VAL A 12 -59.17 66.76 43.09
CA VAL A 12 -58.99 67.92 42.18
C VAL A 12 -57.65 67.88 41.42
N GLN A 13 -57.71 68.27 40.14
CA GLN A 13 -56.64 68.25 39.13
C GLN A 13 -55.64 69.41 39.25
N TYR A 14 -54.43 69.22 38.71
CA TYR A 14 -53.72 70.28 37.97
C TYR A 14 -53.22 69.75 36.62
N ILE A 15 -53.17 70.64 35.63
CA ILE A 15 -52.83 70.34 34.23
C ILE A 15 -51.37 70.73 33.96
N GLY A 16 -50.58 69.80 33.42
CA GLY A 16 -49.19 70.00 32.98
C GLY A 16 -49.04 69.77 31.46
N GLN A 17 -48.16 70.54 30.83
CA GLN A 17 -48.08 70.84 29.37
C GLN A 17 -47.72 69.68 28.39
N SER A 18 -48.06 68.42 28.64
CA SER A 18 -47.70 67.28 27.76
C SER A 18 -48.87 66.38 27.31
N GLY A 19 -50.07 66.96 27.15
CA GLY A 19 -51.14 66.41 26.29
C GLY A 19 -51.73 65.03 26.64
N THR A 20 -51.31 64.41 27.73
CA THR A 20 -51.67 63.02 28.06
C THR A 20 -52.92 62.98 28.95
N VAL A 21 -53.98 62.35 28.46
CA VAL A 21 -55.24 62.16 29.22
C VAL A 21 -55.32 60.71 29.71
N THR A 22 -54.94 60.48 30.96
CA THR A 22 -55.16 59.18 31.62
C THR A 22 -56.53 59.20 32.30
N LYS A 23 -57.40 58.25 31.96
CA LYS A 23 -58.62 57.93 32.74
C LYS A 23 -58.35 56.69 33.59
N THR A 24 -58.90 56.66 34.80
CA THR A 24 -58.86 55.49 35.69
C THR A 24 -60.28 55.12 36.08
N ASP A 25 -60.58 53.82 36.13
CA ASP A 25 -61.92 53.33 36.46
C ASP A 25 -62.24 53.41 37.96
N ILE A 26 -63.54 53.44 38.27
CA ILE A 26 -64.12 53.82 39.57
C ILE A 26 -64.72 52.60 40.29
N ASN A 27 -64.69 51.40 39.68
CA ASN A 27 -65.46 50.24 40.14
C ASN A 27 -64.65 49.19 40.93
N GLY A 28 -63.32 49.14 40.75
CA GLY A 28 -62.41 48.43 41.65
C GLY A 28 -62.44 46.90 41.56
N ASP A 29 -62.69 46.34 40.37
CA ASP A 29 -62.66 44.90 40.05
C ASP A 29 -61.37 44.44 39.35
N GLY A 30 -60.51 45.36 38.90
CA GLY A 30 -59.11 45.08 38.57
C GLY A 30 -58.85 44.56 37.15
N VAL A 31 -59.76 44.79 36.20
CA VAL A 31 -59.57 44.43 34.79
C VAL A 31 -59.72 45.69 33.91
N PHE A 32 -58.66 46.07 33.21
CA PHE A 32 -58.72 47.08 32.15
C PHE A 32 -58.84 46.36 30.79
N THR A 33 -59.76 46.78 29.93
CA THR A 33 -60.03 46.13 28.62
C THR A 33 -59.93 47.06 27.41
N TYR A 34 -59.37 48.28 27.57
CA TYR A 34 -59.05 49.18 26.45
C TYR A 34 -58.24 50.41 26.92
N VAL A 35 -57.07 50.67 26.32
CA VAL A 35 -56.27 51.89 26.50
C VAL A 35 -55.92 52.48 25.13
N GLU A 36 -56.33 53.72 24.87
CA GLU A 36 -56.05 54.44 23.63
C GLU A 36 -55.15 55.66 23.88
N LYS A 37 -54.00 55.71 23.20
CA LYS A 37 -53.00 56.79 23.30
C LYS A 37 -52.82 57.46 21.93
N GLN A 38 -53.38 58.67 21.78
CA GLN A 38 -53.26 59.48 20.55
C GLN A 38 -52.15 60.54 20.68
N THR A 39 -51.13 60.42 19.83
CA THR A 39 -50.07 61.44 19.64
C THR A 39 -50.37 62.26 18.39
N ARG A 40 -50.50 63.59 18.50
CA ARG A 40 -50.76 64.48 17.36
C ARG A 40 -49.46 65.08 16.82
N LEU A 41 -49.35 65.16 15.50
CA LEU A 41 -48.24 65.75 14.76
C LEU A 41 -48.58 67.19 14.33
N GLY A 42 -47.56 67.99 14.05
CA GLY A 42 -47.68 69.44 13.86
C GLY A 42 -48.50 69.90 12.65
N ASP A 43 -48.77 69.01 11.69
CA ASP A 43 -49.58 69.27 10.49
C ASP A 43 -51.07 68.91 10.66
N GLY A 44 -51.45 68.32 11.81
CA GLY A 44 -52.80 67.83 12.08
C GLY A 44 -53.00 66.33 11.86
N ALA A 45 -51.97 65.59 11.42
CA ALA A 45 -51.98 64.14 11.48
C ALA A 45 -51.88 63.63 12.94
N SER A 46 -52.21 62.36 13.18
CA SER A 46 -52.05 61.75 14.50
C SER A 46 -51.81 60.25 14.44
N VAL A 47 -50.92 59.74 15.28
CA VAL A 47 -50.74 58.31 15.53
C VAL A 47 -51.60 57.92 16.72
N ILE A 48 -52.36 56.83 16.59
CA ILE A 48 -53.19 56.27 17.67
C ILE A 48 -52.69 54.86 17.96
N ARG A 49 -52.27 54.60 19.20
CA ARG A 49 -51.95 53.27 19.70
C ARG A 49 -53.11 52.79 20.59
N GLU A 50 -53.71 51.66 20.26
CA GLU A 50 -54.76 51.00 21.04
C GLU A 50 -54.20 49.70 21.61
N ASP A 51 -54.17 49.59 22.93
CA ASP A 51 -54.11 48.33 23.67
C ASP A 51 -55.57 47.90 23.91
N THR A 52 -55.98 46.77 23.33
CA THR A 52 -57.34 46.23 23.41
C THR A 52 -57.51 45.11 24.42
N ASN A 53 -56.41 44.60 24.98
CA ASN A 53 -56.39 43.44 25.86
C ASN A 53 -56.05 43.82 27.33
N GLY A 54 -55.36 44.94 27.54
CA GLY A 54 -55.01 45.52 28.83
C GLY A 54 -53.62 45.17 29.37
N ASP A 55 -52.75 44.52 28.59
CA ASP A 55 -51.41 44.06 28.99
C ASP A 55 -50.33 45.17 28.99
N GLY A 56 -50.64 46.37 28.47
CA GLY A 56 -49.70 47.49 28.34
C GLY A 56 -48.96 47.55 27.00
N VAL A 57 -49.20 46.61 26.09
CA VAL A 57 -48.69 46.55 24.72
C VAL A 57 -49.81 46.93 23.74
N ALA A 58 -49.49 47.74 22.73
CA ALA A 58 -50.51 48.24 21.80
C ALA A 58 -50.85 47.22 20.69
N ASP A 59 -51.91 46.44 20.90
CA ASP A 59 -52.49 45.48 19.94
C ASP A 59 -52.75 46.07 18.54
N ARG A 60 -53.21 47.33 18.44
CA ARG A 60 -53.54 47.98 17.16
C ARG A 60 -52.98 49.39 17.07
N ASN A 61 -52.28 49.67 15.98
CA ASN A 61 -51.62 50.96 15.76
C ASN A 61 -52.13 51.59 14.47
N PHE A 62 -52.41 52.88 14.49
CA PHE A 62 -53.03 53.59 13.37
C PHE A 62 -52.34 54.91 13.08
N VAL A 63 -52.29 55.29 11.80
CA VAL A 63 -51.91 56.63 11.37
C VAL A 63 -53.14 57.32 10.79
N VAL A 64 -53.46 58.51 11.28
CA VAL A 64 -54.56 59.34 10.79
C VAL A 64 -53.99 60.56 10.07
N ASN A 65 -54.33 60.73 8.80
CA ASN A 65 -53.97 61.91 8.01
C ASN A 65 -55.18 62.41 7.21
N GLY A 66 -55.42 63.73 7.20
CA GLY A 66 -56.56 64.34 6.51
C GLY A 66 -57.94 63.87 6.99
N GLY A 67 -58.03 63.21 8.15
CA GLY A 67 -59.24 62.57 8.67
C GLY A 67 -59.50 61.14 8.16
N GLN A 68 -58.63 60.59 7.31
CA GLN A 68 -58.60 59.16 6.97
C GLN A 68 -57.73 58.41 8.00
N ARG A 69 -58.18 57.24 8.46
CA ARG A 69 -57.49 56.38 9.44
C ARG A 69 -56.98 55.13 8.74
N TYR A 70 -55.67 54.91 8.76
CA TYR A 70 -54.97 53.77 8.19
C TYR A 70 -54.53 52.83 9.31
N ASP A 71 -54.81 51.52 9.17
CA ASP A 71 -54.52 50.51 10.19
C ASP A 71 -53.18 49.83 9.87
N LEU A 72 -52.19 49.95 10.77
CA LEU A 72 -50.85 49.38 10.57
C LEU A 72 -50.85 47.83 10.63
N SER A 73 -51.92 47.21 11.16
CA SER A 73 -52.13 45.76 11.11
C SER A 73 -52.62 45.24 9.75
N ASN A 74 -53.00 46.13 8.83
CA ASN A 74 -53.39 45.78 7.47
C ASN A 74 -52.22 46.01 6.51
N VAL A 75 -51.70 44.93 5.93
CA VAL A 75 -50.57 44.92 4.97
C VAL A 75 -50.72 45.97 3.85
N ARG A 76 -51.95 46.26 3.41
CA ARG A 76 -52.21 47.20 2.32
C ARG A 76 -52.16 48.68 2.75
N ASP A 77 -52.45 48.95 4.02
CA ASP A 77 -52.37 50.29 4.63
C ASP A 77 -50.95 50.56 5.16
N ALA A 78 -50.28 49.53 5.70
CA ALA A 78 -48.92 49.59 6.25
C ALA A 78 -47.90 50.19 5.27
N ALA A 79 -47.89 49.74 4.00
CA ALA A 79 -46.99 50.28 2.97
C ALA A 79 -47.24 51.76 2.64
N PHE A 80 -48.50 52.22 2.74
CA PHE A 80 -48.83 53.64 2.53
C PHE A 80 -48.43 54.47 3.76
N ALA A 81 -48.62 53.93 4.95
CA ALA A 81 -48.24 54.57 6.20
C ALA A 81 -46.73 54.70 6.38
N ASP A 82 -45.94 53.70 5.98
CA ASP A 82 -44.46 53.78 6.01
C ASP A 82 -43.94 54.91 5.09
N SER A 83 -44.44 54.97 3.85
CA SER A 83 -44.18 56.09 2.94
C SER A 83 -44.59 57.45 3.52
N LEU A 84 -45.61 57.49 4.38
CA LEU A 84 -46.06 58.72 5.05
C LEU A 84 -45.15 59.10 6.23
N LEU A 85 -44.79 58.14 7.09
CA LEU A 85 -43.88 58.31 8.23
C LEU A 85 -42.47 58.72 7.77
N SER A 86 -41.97 58.11 6.70
CA SER A 86 -40.67 58.43 6.11
C SER A 86 -40.64 59.86 5.52
N ARG A 87 -41.75 60.31 4.91
CA ARG A 87 -41.94 61.72 4.53
C ARG A 87 -41.97 62.65 5.75
N TYR A 88 -42.66 62.27 6.83
CA TYR A 88 -42.69 63.10 8.04
C TYR A 88 -41.32 63.22 8.72
N ARG A 89 -40.53 62.14 8.76
CA ARG A 89 -39.11 62.17 9.17
C ARG A 89 -38.31 63.13 8.29
N ALA A 90 -38.41 63.02 6.96
CA ALA A 90 -37.70 63.88 6.02
C ALA A 90 -38.07 65.37 6.14
N THR A 91 -39.28 65.69 6.63
CA THR A 91 -39.70 67.08 6.93
C THR A 91 -39.37 67.56 8.35
N GLY A 92 -38.75 66.73 9.21
CA GLY A 92 -38.47 67.06 10.61
C GLY A 92 -39.70 67.11 11.53
N LEU A 93 -40.88 66.69 11.05
CA LEU A 93 -42.12 66.61 11.82
C LEU A 93 -42.22 65.33 12.67
N LEU A 94 -41.33 64.35 12.43
CA LEU A 94 -41.04 63.20 13.30
C LEU A 94 -39.55 63.23 13.70
N SER A 95 -39.24 62.98 14.98
CA SER A 95 -37.84 62.79 15.40
C SER A 95 -37.28 61.46 14.91
N GLY A 96 -35.94 61.35 14.78
CA GLY A 96 -35.29 60.11 14.33
C GLY A 96 -35.62 58.89 15.21
N THR A 97 -35.63 59.09 16.53
CA THR A 97 -36.03 58.06 17.52
C THR A 97 -37.51 57.70 17.42
N SER A 98 -38.41 58.68 17.24
CA SER A 98 -39.84 58.41 17.03
C SER A 98 -40.13 57.71 15.71
N PHE A 99 -39.32 57.96 14.68
CA PHE A 99 -39.41 57.24 13.41
C PHE A 99 -38.97 55.78 13.56
N LEU A 100 -37.84 55.52 14.23
CA LEU A 100 -37.35 54.16 14.47
C LEU A 100 -38.34 53.31 15.29
N ASP A 101 -38.88 53.86 16.38
CA ASP A 101 -39.93 53.21 17.19
C ASP A 101 -41.18 52.88 16.35
N LEU A 102 -41.60 53.78 15.45
CA LEU A 102 -42.78 53.56 14.60
C LEU A 102 -42.51 52.67 13.37
N SER A 103 -41.30 52.65 12.80
CA SER A 103 -40.95 51.79 11.66
C SER A 103 -40.69 50.34 12.11
N GLN A 104 -40.11 50.13 13.30
CA GLN A 104 -39.96 48.80 13.89
C GLN A 104 -41.32 48.10 14.12
N ILE A 105 -42.36 48.86 14.49
CA ILE A 105 -43.74 48.34 14.62
C ILE A 105 -44.27 47.85 13.25
N ILE A 106 -44.04 48.59 12.17
CA ILE A 106 -44.45 48.16 10.81
C ILE A 106 -43.69 46.89 10.40
N SER A 107 -42.38 46.83 10.65
CA SER A 107 -41.53 45.67 10.35
C SER A 107 -41.97 44.40 11.10
N ARG A 108 -42.27 44.51 12.41
CA ARG A 108 -42.82 43.40 13.23
C ARG A 108 -44.20 42.94 12.78
N THR A 109 -44.98 43.80 12.13
CA THR A 109 -46.34 43.47 11.66
C THR A 109 -46.32 42.79 10.28
N LEU A 110 -45.28 43.01 9.47
CA LEU A 110 -45.05 42.31 8.20
C LEU A 110 -44.51 40.89 8.38
N THR A 111 -43.92 40.56 9.54
CA THR A 111 -43.33 39.25 9.84
C THR A 111 -44.28 38.28 10.56
N TYR A 112 -45.43 38.74 11.06
CA TYR A 112 -46.36 37.90 11.86
C TYR A 112 -47.80 37.80 11.29
N GLY A 113 -47.94 37.85 9.96
CA GLY A 113 -49.22 37.81 9.24
C GLY A 113 -49.32 36.66 8.22
N GLY A 114 -49.34 35.41 8.68
CA GLY A 114 -49.25 34.25 7.78
C GLY A 114 -50.45 34.04 6.84
N ARG A 115 -50.20 34.00 5.52
CA ARG A 115 -50.84 33.09 4.54
C ARG A 115 -50.16 33.11 3.15
N ASN A 116 -49.59 31.96 2.79
CA ASN A 116 -49.32 31.45 1.44
C ASN A 116 -48.48 32.30 0.45
N GLY A 117 -47.22 31.89 0.28
CA GLY A 117 -46.96 30.89 -0.77
C GLY A 117 -46.09 31.30 -1.95
N TYR A 118 -44.80 30.96 -1.86
CA TYR A 118 -43.98 30.51 -3.00
C TYR A 118 -43.04 29.40 -2.54
N GLY A 119 -43.53 28.16 -2.55
CA GLY A 119 -42.64 27.00 -2.68
C GLY A 119 -42.37 26.78 -4.17
N PHE A 120 -41.13 26.52 -4.54
CA PHE A 120 -40.77 26.12 -5.89
C PHE A 120 -40.22 24.69 -5.86
N THR A 121 -40.74 23.85 -6.73
CA THR A 121 -40.25 22.49 -6.98
C THR A 121 -40.26 22.30 -8.48
N MET A 122 -39.15 21.85 -9.04
CA MET A 122 -39.04 21.44 -10.45
C MET A 122 -38.57 19.97 -10.50
N PRO A 123 -38.83 19.26 -11.61
CA PRO A 123 -39.21 17.84 -11.52
C PRO A 123 -38.05 16.85 -11.66
N SER A 124 -38.25 15.67 -11.07
CA SER A 124 -37.34 14.53 -11.20
C SER A 124 -37.31 13.93 -12.61
N GLY A 125 -36.14 13.45 -13.01
CA GLY A 125 -35.96 12.51 -14.11
C GLY A 125 -35.12 13.04 -15.27
N TRP A 126 -33.79 12.87 -15.16
CA TRP A 126 -32.88 12.40 -16.22
C TRP A 126 -31.59 11.89 -15.54
N TYR A 127 -31.15 10.67 -15.88
CA TYR A 127 -30.00 9.98 -15.29
C TYR A 127 -28.78 10.04 -16.25
N ASN A 128 -27.56 10.26 -15.70
CA ASN A 128 -26.21 9.72 -16.02
C ASN A 128 -25.75 9.35 -17.46
N PRO A 129 -24.42 9.23 -17.77
CA PRO A 129 -23.18 9.51 -17.00
C PRO A 129 -22.05 10.24 -17.81
N ILE A 130 -20.78 10.08 -17.36
CA ILE A 130 -19.44 10.58 -17.81
C ILE A 130 -19.04 11.81 -16.97
N GLY A 131 -17.91 11.88 -16.27
CA GLY A 131 -16.63 11.14 -16.28
C GLY A 131 -15.54 12.16 -15.88
N ALA A 132 -14.52 11.77 -15.12
CA ALA A 132 -13.61 12.72 -14.43
C ALA A 132 -12.90 13.71 -15.38
N PHE A 133 -12.86 14.99 -14.99
CA PHE A 133 -11.88 15.99 -15.46
C PHE A 133 -11.85 17.22 -14.54
N TYR A 134 -10.65 17.58 -14.07
CA TYR A 134 -10.29 18.97 -13.80
C TYR A 134 -10.49 19.82 -15.07
N GLU A 135 -11.14 20.98 -14.95
CA GLU A 135 -10.99 22.12 -15.86
C GLU A 135 -10.75 23.36 -14.98
N ALA A 136 -9.50 23.82 -14.92
CA ALA A 136 -9.10 24.86 -13.98
C ALA A 136 -9.77 26.22 -14.29
N LYS A 137 -10.48 26.80 -13.32
CA LYS A 137 -11.08 28.14 -13.44
C LYS A 137 -10.04 29.27 -13.37
N SER A 138 -9.12 29.33 -14.34
CA SER A 138 -8.51 30.60 -14.71
C SER A 138 -9.60 31.50 -15.31
N ALA A 139 -9.96 32.58 -14.60
CA ALA A 139 -11.03 33.51 -14.97
C ALA A 139 -10.86 34.20 -16.35
N ALA A 140 -9.74 33.94 -17.05
CA ALA A 140 -9.43 34.47 -18.36
C ALA A 140 -9.85 33.58 -19.55
N PHE A 141 -10.01 32.25 -19.39
CA PHE A 141 -10.07 31.35 -20.56
C PHE A 141 -11.18 30.28 -20.65
N ASP A 142 -11.72 29.73 -19.55
CA ASP A 142 -12.84 28.77 -19.67
C ASP A 142 -14.24 29.40 -19.51
N LYS A 143 -15.23 28.80 -20.18
CA LYS A 143 -16.68 29.10 -20.13
C LYS A 143 -17.54 27.84 -20.25
N ALA A 144 -17.00 26.65 -19.97
CA ALA A 144 -17.81 25.44 -19.81
C ALA A 144 -18.65 25.52 -18.51
N ALA A 145 -19.51 24.52 -18.30
CA ALA A 145 -20.21 24.31 -17.05
C ALA A 145 -19.73 22.99 -16.46
N SER A 146 -19.40 23.00 -15.16
CA SER A 146 -18.85 21.88 -14.40
C SER A 146 -19.63 20.56 -14.57
N ILE A 147 -18.91 19.44 -14.44
CA ILE A 147 -19.46 18.09 -14.37
C ILE A 147 -19.90 17.72 -12.94
N ALA A 148 -19.33 18.35 -11.90
CA ALA A 148 -19.50 17.96 -10.49
C ALA A 148 -20.97 18.00 -10.01
N ASP A 149 -21.77 18.94 -10.51
CA ASP A 149 -23.22 19.09 -10.27
C ASP A 149 -24.08 17.89 -10.78
N LYS A 150 -23.44 16.80 -11.26
CA LYS A 150 -24.07 15.57 -11.78
C LYS A 150 -23.49 14.26 -11.23
N THR A 151 -22.51 14.29 -10.32
CA THR A 151 -21.88 13.08 -9.74
C THR A 151 -22.00 13.08 -8.21
N PRO A 152 -23.22 12.95 -7.64
CA PRO A 152 -23.44 13.03 -6.21
C PRO A 152 -22.91 11.81 -5.45
N VAL A 153 -22.23 12.07 -4.33
CA VAL A 153 -21.80 11.04 -3.36
C VAL A 153 -22.88 10.86 -2.31
N LEU A 154 -23.24 9.62 -1.99
CA LEU A 154 -24.34 9.31 -1.07
C LEU A 154 -23.88 9.25 0.40
N LEU A 155 -24.57 10.01 1.26
CA LEU A 155 -24.27 10.16 2.69
C LEU A 155 -25.45 9.72 3.58
N ASP A 156 -25.19 9.45 4.86
CA ASP A 156 -26.23 9.17 5.86
C ASP A 156 -26.71 10.43 6.62
N ALA A 157 -27.44 10.22 7.73
CA ALA A 157 -28.01 11.30 8.53
C ALA A 157 -26.97 12.10 9.32
N ASN A 158 -25.77 11.54 9.50
CA ASN A 158 -24.61 12.16 10.16
C ASN A 158 -23.62 12.74 9.13
N ARG A 159 -23.95 12.68 7.83
CA ARG A 159 -23.11 13.05 6.67
C ARG A 159 -21.92 12.11 6.41
N TRP A 160 -21.97 10.87 6.89
CA TRP A 160 -20.93 9.88 6.59
C TRP A 160 -21.18 9.16 5.26
N GLY A 161 -20.10 8.84 4.53
CA GLY A 161 -20.15 8.09 3.26
C GLY A 161 -20.80 6.72 3.43
N VAL A 162 -21.81 6.42 2.61
CA VAL A 162 -22.56 5.15 2.72
C VAL A 162 -22.02 4.13 1.71
N GLY A 163 -21.63 2.94 2.19
CA GLY A 163 -21.18 1.84 1.34
C GLY A 163 -22.31 1.04 0.67
N VAL A 164 -21.98 0.32 -0.41
CA VAL A 164 -22.92 -0.53 -1.19
C VAL A 164 -23.69 -1.51 -0.31
N SER A 165 -23.02 -2.13 0.67
CA SER A 165 -23.60 -3.11 1.61
C SER A 165 -24.67 -2.49 2.52
N ALA A 166 -24.46 -1.26 3.01
CA ALA A 166 -25.44 -0.53 3.79
C ALA A 166 -26.70 -0.20 2.95
N LEU A 167 -26.53 0.13 1.67
CA LEU A 167 -27.67 0.33 0.76
C LEU A 167 -28.42 -0.96 0.43
N GLN A 168 -27.71 -2.08 0.23
CA GLN A 168 -28.36 -3.39 0.07
C GLN A 168 -29.20 -3.79 1.30
N SER A 169 -28.76 -3.43 2.50
CA SER A 169 -29.51 -3.72 3.74
C SER A 169 -30.79 -2.88 3.92
N ARG A 170 -30.88 -1.72 3.24
CA ARG A 170 -32.04 -0.83 3.29
C ARG A 170 -33.17 -1.24 2.33
N ASP A 171 -32.92 -2.07 1.31
CA ASP A 171 -33.95 -2.65 0.42
C ASP A 171 -34.72 -3.76 1.18
N ALA A 172 -35.57 -3.33 2.11
CA ALA A 172 -36.32 -4.20 3.00
C ALA A 172 -37.38 -5.01 2.25
N ASN A 173 -37.88 -4.48 1.13
CA ASN A 173 -38.89 -5.14 0.30
C ASN A 173 -38.30 -6.09 -0.77
N ARG A 174 -37.02 -5.93 -1.11
CA ARG A 174 -36.21 -6.72 -2.07
C ARG A 174 -36.69 -6.65 -3.51
N ASP A 175 -37.20 -5.50 -3.97
CA ASP A 175 -37.53 -5.27 -5.38
C ASP A 175 -36.33 -4.78 -6.22
N GLY A 176 -35.16 -4.59 -5.59
CA GLY A 176 -33.94 -4.11 -6.24
C GLY A 176 -33.86 -2.59 -6.28
N LYS A 177 -34.65 -1.88 -5.46
CA LYS A 177 -34.64 -0.42 -5.33
C LYS A 177 -34.86 0.03 -3.89
N LEU A 178 -34.22 1.12 -3.49
CA LEU A 178 -34.63 1.88 -2.32
C LEU A 178 -35.75 2.84 -2.70
N THR A 179 -36.92 2.70 -2.07
CA THR A 179 -38.05 3.61 -2.29
C THR A 179 -38.80 3.95 -0.99
N GLY A 180 -39.45 5.12 -0.97
CA GLY A 180 -40.26 5.55 0.18
C GLY A 180 -39.43 5.61 1.47
N ALA A 181 -39.86 4.87 2.50
CA ALA A 181 -39.21 4.86 3.81
C ALA A 181 -37.80 4.22 3.81
N GLU A 182 -37.42 3.50 2.74
CA GLU A 182 -36.08 2.91 2.60
C GLU A 182 -35.01 3.97 2.25
N LEU A 183 -35.45 5.19 1.91
CA LEU A 183 -34.61 6.36 1.67
C LEU A 183 -34.53 7.32 2.88
N ASP A 184 -35.24 7.02 3.98
CA ASP A 184 -35.29 7.90 5.16
C ASP A 184 -33.90 8.00 5.82
N GLY A 185 -33.42 9.22 6.01
CA GLY A 185 -32.12 9.51 6.63
C GLY A 185 -30.92 9.44 5.69
N LEU A 186 -31.10 9.40 4.36
CA LEU A 186 -30.02 9.54 3.38
C LEU A 186 -29.94 10.98 2.81
N GLN A 187 -28.71 11.42 2.51
CA GLN A 187 -28.38 12.70 1.90
C GLN A 187 -27.40 12.49 0.73
N VAL A 188 -27.06 13.54 0.01
CA VAL A 188 -25.91 13.56 -0.92
C VAL A 188 -25.05 14.79 -0.70
N TRP A 189 -23.77 14.67 -1.02
CA TRP A 189 -22.89 15.81 -1.24
C TRP A 189 -22.67 16.00 -2.75
N ILE A 190 -22.57 17.26 -3.14
CA ILE A 190 -22.28 17.72 -4.51
C ILE A 190 -21.34 18.91 -4.35
N ASP A 191 -20.05 18.64 -4.49
CA ASP A 191 -18.99 19.63 -4.66
C ASP A 191 -19.37 20.57 -5.82
N ALA A 192 -19.66 21.83 -5.50
CA ALA A 192 -20.28 22.81 -6.39
C ALA A 192 -19.37 24.02 -6.65
N ASN A 193 -18.41 24.27 -5.76
CA ASN A 193 -17.29 25.19 -5.95
C ASN A 193 -16.08 24.52 -6.64
N GLU A 194 -15.98 23.17 -6.59
CA GLU A 194 -14.90 22.31 -7.08
C GLU A 194 -13.64 22.37 -6.20
N ASP A 195 -13.81 22.40 -4.88
CA ASP A 195 -12.71 22.44 -3.88
C ASP A 195 -12.55 21.18 -3.03
N GLY A 196 -13.42 20.17 -3.19
CA GLY A 196 -13.35 18.92 -2.43
C GLY A 196 -13.80 19.00 -0.97
N ILE A 197 -14.23 20.16 -0.48
CA ILE A 197 -14.64 20.36 0.92
C ILE A 197 -16.16 20.38 1.04
N GLY A 198 -16.69 19.64 2.02
CA GLY A 198 -18.12 19.51 2.26
C GLY A 198 -18.77 20.81 2.78
N ASP A 199 -19.14 21.71 1.89
CA ASP A 199 -19.62 23.04 2.28
C ASP A 199 -21.13 23.07 2.63
N ALA A 200 -21.56 24.03 3.45
CA ALA A 200 -22.95 24.07 3.96
C ALA A 200 -24.02 24.29 2.86
N GLY A 201 -23.61 24.75 1.68
CA GLY A 201 -24.44 24.87 0.47
C GLY A 201 -24.53 23.61 -0.40
N GLU A 202 -23.70 22.60 -0.11
CA GLU A 202 -23.41 21.48 -1.02
C GLU A 202 -24.02 20.16 -0.59
N PHE A 203 -24.26 19.99 0.71
CA PHE A 203 -25.08 18.90 1.22
C PHE A 203 -26.55 19.12 0.83
N ARG A 204 -27.08 18.22 0.01
CA ARG A 204 -28.46 18.22 -0.49
C ARG A 204 -29.17 16.97 0.01
N SER A 205 -30.40 17.08 0.53
CA SER A 205 -31.23 15.88 0.73
C SER A 205 -31.48 15.18 -0.61
N LEU A 206 -31.78 13.88 -0.61
CA LEU A 206 -32.12 13.14 -1.84
C LEU A 206 -33.22 13.84 -2.67
N ALA A 207 -34.20 14.44 -1.99
CA ALA A 207 -35.26 15.22 -2.63
C ALA A 207 -34.75 16.52 -3.30
N GLN A 208 -33.74 17.19 -2.73
CA GLN A 208 -33.09 18.35 -3.34
C GLN A 208 -32.18 17.96 -4.53
N ALA A 209 -31.59 16.76 -4.52
CA ALA A 209 -30.84 16.20 -5.64
C ALA A 209 -31.71 15.52 -6.71
N GLY A 210 -33.04 15.48 -6.53
CA GLY A 210 -33.99 14.88 -7.48
C GLY A 210 -34.05 13.34 -7.47
N ILE A 211 -33.43 12.70 -6.48
CA ILE A 211 -33.37 11.25 -6.31
C ILE A 211 -34.62 10.78 -5.55
N SER A 212 -35.44 9.94 -6.20
CA SER A 212 -36.70 9.40 -5.63
C SER A 212 -36.79 7.87 -5.66
N GLU A 213 -35.90 7.22 -6.40
CA GLU A 213 -35.57 5.79 -6.29
C GLU A 213 -34.06 5.64 -6.55
N ILE A 214 -33.42 4.74 -5.82
CA ILE A 214 -32.04 4.32 -6.07
C ILE A 214 -32.10 2.83 -6.44
N ARG A 215 -31.65 2.46 -7.63
CA ARG A 215 -31.68 1.05 -8.08
C ARG A 215 -30.40 0.35 -7.64
N ALA A 216 -30.48 -0.93 -7.29
CA ALA A 216 -29.32 -1.72 -6.86
C ALA A 216 -28.16 -1.76 -7.89
N VAL A 217 -28.47 -1.62 -9.18
CA VAL A 217 -27.48 -1.53 -10.27
C VAL A 217 -26.72 -0.19 -10.32
N ASP A 218 -27.21 0.84 -9.62
CA ASP A 218 -26.58 2.16 -9.55
C ASP A 218 -25.78 2.36 -8.25
N TYR A 219 -25.91 1.47 -7.25
CA TYR A 219 -25.26 1.61 -5.93
C TYR A 219 -23.74 1.81 -6.08
N ASP A 220 -23.10 0.96 -6.87
CA ASP A 220 -21.66 1.03 -7.15
C ASP A 220 -21.22 2.36 -7.76
N VAL A 221 -22.09 3.06 -8.51
CA VAL A 221 -21.76 4.34 -9.16
C VAL A 221 -21.89 5.53 -8.20
N ILE A 222 -22.73 5.43 -7.16
CA ILE A 222 -23.02 6.53 -6.22
C ILE A 222 -22.30 6.41 -4.87
N THR A 223 -21.58 5.30 -4.64
CA THR A 223 -20.76 5.07 -3.44
C THR A 223 -19.27 4.88 -3.76
N ARG A 224 -18.85 5.03 -5.03
CA ARG A 224 -17.43 5.13 -5.39
C ARG A 224 -16.84 6.38 -4.75
N GLY A 225 -15.67 6.24 -4.12
CA GLY A 225 -15.01 7.29 -3.33
C GLY A 225 -15.19 7.14 -1.82
N ASN A 226 -16.16 6.35 -1.33
CA ASN A 226 -16.47 6.25 0.11
C ASN A 226 -15.56 5.27 0.89
N HIS A 227 -14.38 4.88 0.39
CA HIS A 227 -13.62 3.75 0.95
C HIS A 227 -12.08 3.88 0.96
N HIS A 228 -11.54 5.02 0.50
CA HIS A 228 -10.13 5.36 0.64
C HIS A 228 -10.05 6.82 1.09
N HIS A 229 -9.75 7.01 2.37
CA HIS A 229 -9.37 8.29 2.95
C HIS A 229 -8.63 7.96 4.25
N ALA A 230 -7.30 7.97 4.20
CA ALA A 230 -6.58 8.59 5.31
C ALA A 230 -7.15 10.01 5.43
N SER A 231 -7.38 10.50 6.64
CA SER A 231 -7.91 11.85 6.82
C SER A 231 -6.94 12.86 6.21
N ALA A 232 -7.28 13.39 5.03
CA ALA A 232 -6.73 14.65 4.56
C ALA A 232 -6.74 15.63 5.74
N PRO A 233 -5.65 16.40 5.94
CA PRO A 233 -5.54 17.31 7.07
C PRO A 233 -6.80 18.16 7.15
N ALA A 234 -7.28 18.39 8.38
CA ALA A 234 -8.45 19.21 8.58
C ALA A 234 -8.08 20.64 8.20
N ALA A 235 -8.29 20.99 6.92
CA ALA A 235 -7.84 22.23 6.30
C ALA A 235 -7.97 23.37 7.30
N ALA A 236 -6.80 23.86 7.77
CA ALA A 236 -6.66 24.51 9.07
C ALA A 236 -7.83 25.44 9.34
N PRO A 237 -8.58 25.26 10.45
CA PRO A 237 -9.87 25.90 10.66
C PRO A 237 -9.68 27.40 10.54
N TRP A 238 -10.14 27.95 9.40
CA TRP A 238 -9.79 29.28 8.86
C TRP A 238 -9.12 30.17 9.91
N LYS A 239 -7.78 30.38 9.81
CA LYS A 239 -6.99 31.33 10.65
C LYS A 239 -7.94 32.43 11.08
N PRO A 240 -8.34 32.54 12.37
CA PRO A 240 -9.52 33.31 12.78
C PRO A 240 -9.49 34.71 12.17
N SER A 241 -10.20 34.87 11.05
CA SER A 241 -10.03 36.09 10.28
C SER A 241 -10.43 37.26 11.17
N GLU A 242 -9.77 38.41 11.02
CA GLU A 242 -9.97 39.64 11.81
C GLU A 242 -11.46 40.07 11.98
N ALA A 243 -12.37 39.44 11.23
CA ALA A 243 -13.82 39.42 11.39
C ALA A 243 -14.36 39.10 12.81
N SER A 244 -13.57 38.60 13.76
CA SER A 244 -13.92 38.60 15.19
C SER A 244 -12.95 39.33 16.11
N GLN A 245 -12.13 40.26 15.59
CA GLN A 245 -11.74 41.39 16.42
C GLN A 245 -13.04 42.01 17.00
N PRO A 246 -13.10 42.39 18.29
CA PRO A 246 -14.13 43.30 18.80
C PRO A 246 -13.95 44.66 18.11
N GLY A 247 -14.53 44.76 16.90
CA GLY A 247 -13.79 45.23 15.72
C GLY A 247 -13.01 46.52 15.89
N ARG A 248 -11.66 46.39 15.95
CA ARG A 248 -10.62 47.43 16.10
C ARG A 248 -11.23 48.76 16.48
N MET A 249 -11.68 48.88 17.74
CA MET A 249 -12.73 49.84 18.08
C MET A 249 -12.22 51.26 17.92
N TYR A 250 -12.49 51.81 16.74
CA TYR A 250 -11.87 53.01 16.19
C TYR A 250 -12.20 54.24 17.05
N LEU A 251 -11.35 54.44 18.07
CA LEU A 251 -11.15 55.62 18.89
C LEU A 251 -12.41 56.15 19.60
N ALA A 252 -12.27 56.39 20.90
CA ALA A 252 -13.17 57.26 21.64
C ALA A 252 -13.43 58.55 20.82
N PRO A 253 -14.69 59.00 20.69
CA PRO A 253 -15.13 59.87 19.59
C PRO A 253 -14.42 61.22 19.59
N ALA A 254 -13.38 61.34 18.76
CA ALA A 254 -12.52 62.53 18.58
C ALA A 254 -12.26 63.25 19.92
N VAL A 255 -11.55 62.55 20.81
CA VAL A 255 -11.20 63.01 22.16
C VAL A 255 -10.73 64.47 22.12
N PRO A 256 -11.40 65.40 22.83
CA PRO A 256 -10.98 66.79 22.83
C PRO A 256 -9.68 66.95 23.62
N LEU A 257 -8.58 67.26 22.91
CA LEU A 257 -7.24 67.50 23.44
C LEU A 257 -7.23 68.07 24.87
N SER A 258 -6.46 67.43 25.77
CA SER A 258 -6.12 67.94 27.12
C SER A 258 -5.71 69.41 27.10
N ASN A 259 -5.04 69.82 26.00
CA ASN A 259 -4.60 71.16 25.68
C ASN A 259 -5.74 72.12 25.29
N TYR A 260 -6.87 72.09 25.99
CA TYR A 260 -7.89 73.14 26.05
C TYR A 260 -7.34 74.45 26.64
N ARG A 261 -6.32 75.00 25.99
CA ARG A 261 -5.67 76.30 26.16
C ARG A 261 -6.70 77.41 26.26
N TRP A 262 -7.83 77.29 25.55
CA TRP A 262 -8.95 78.22 25.70
C TRP A 262 -9.56 78.20 27.11
N LEU A 263 -9.85 77.01 27.66
CA LEU A 263 -10.35 76.86 29.03
C LEU A 263 -9.29 77.32 30.05
N ARG A 264 -8.02 76.85 29.93
CA ARG A 264 -6.89 77.28 30.77
C ARG A 264 -6.72 78.82 30.76
N ASP A 265 -6.66 79.45 29.59
CA ASP A 265 -6.33 80.88 29.45
C ASP A 265 -7.51 81.86 29.62
N ASN A 266 -8.77 81.48 29.40
CA ASN A 266 -9.90 82.42 29.32
C ASN A 266 -10.89 82.31 30.48
N GLU A 267 -11.09 81.12 31.06
CA GLU A 267 -12.08 80.92 32.12
C GLU A 267 -11.48 81.23 33.51
N LYS A 268 -11.66 82.48 33.98
CA LYS A 268 -11.01 82.98 35.21
C LYS A 268 -11.95 83.32 36.38
N VAL A 269 -13.28 83.25 36.20
CA VAL A 269 -14.25 83.75 37.18
C VAL A 269 -15.37 82.73 37.43
N TYR A 270 -15.30 82.00 38.54
CA TYR A 270 -16.34 81.06 38.97
C TYR A 270 -17.36 81.76 39.87
N TRP A 271 -18.63 81.81 39.45
CA TRP A 271 -19.71 82.43 40.21
C TRP A 271 -20.31 81.44 41.21
N ILE A 272 -20.09 81.70 42.50
CA ILE A 272 -20.69 80.94 43.60
C ILE A 272 -22.21 81.20 43.62
N ASN A 273 -22.58 82.47 43.49
CA ASN A 273 -23.97 82.93 43.38
C ASN A 273 -24.00 84.27 42.59
N ASN A 274 -25.15 84.94 42.51
CA ASN A 274 -25.32 86.17 41.74
C ASN A 274 -24.44 87.37 42.19
N ASN A 275 -23.81 87.31 43.38
CA ASN A 275 -23.02 88.40 43.96
C ASN A 275 -21.58 87.99 44.31
N ASP A 276 -21.33 86.72 44.63
CA ASP A 276 -20.02 86.22 45.07
C ASP A 276 -19.34 85.36 43.99
N PHE A 277 -18.04 85.59 43.77
CA PHE A 277 -17.23 84.88 42.77
C PHE A 277 -15.82 84.55 43.29
N ILE A 278 -15.23 83.48 42.75
CA ILE A 278 -13.82 83.12 42.88
C ILE A 278 -13.11 83.55 41.60
N PHE A 279 -11.96 84.20 41.73
CA PHE A 279 -11.06 84.48 40.60
C PHE A 279 -9.87 83.53 40.65
N PHE A 280 -9.66 82.75 39.59
CA PHE A 280 -8.52 81.85 39.47
C PHE A 280 -7.34 82.57 38.79
N GLY A 281 -6.16 82.50 39.41
CA GLY A 281 -4.91 82.92 38.80
C GLY A 281 -4.48 81.98 37.65
N PRO A 282 -3.50 82.38 36.83
CA PRO A 282 -3.02 81.57 35.69
C PRO A 282 -2.30 80.28 36.10
N ASN A 283 -1.88 80.15 37.36
CA ASN A 283 -1.16 79.00 37.92
C ASN A 283 -1.99 78.41 39.08
N GLN A 284 -3.27 78.12 38.85
CA GLN A 284 -4.16 77.52 39.85
C GLN A 284 -5.14 76.56 39.19
N ILE A 285 -5.12 75.30 39.65
CA ILE A 285 -6.15 74.30 39.39
C ILE A 285 -7.53 74.88 39.70
N LYS A 286 -8.50 74.67 38.81
CA LYS A 286 -9.79 75.38 38.82
C LYS A 286 -10.95 74.52 38.28
N VAL A 287 -12.13 74.75 38.84
CA VAL A 287 -13.39 74.21 38.29
C VAL A 287 -13.90 75.16 37.20
N SER A 288 -14.30 74.63 36.04
CA SER A 288 -14.84 75.46 34.95
C SER A 288 -16.08 76.26 35.41
N PRO A 289 -16.06 77.60 35.25
CA PRO A 289 -17.22 78.46 35.48
C PRO A 289 -18.41 78.23 34.55
N SER A 290 -18.17 77.77 33.31
CA SER A 290 -19.23 77.57 32.31
C SER A 290 -19.82 76.16 32.38
N ASN A 291 -19.00 75.15 32.69
CA ASN A 291 -19.44 73.78 32.89
C ASN A 291 -18.83 73.17 34.16
N ARG A 292 -19.63 73.10 35.23
CA ARG A 292 -19.18 72.70 36.58
C ARG A 292 -18.77 71.22 36.72
N SER A 293 -18.66 70.50 35.61
CA SER A 293 -18.21 69.11 35.54
C SER A 293 -16.74 68.95 35.16
N TYR A 294 -16.02 70.05 34.88
CA TYR A 294 -14.59 70.06 34.56
C TYR A 294 -13.76 70.61 35.72
N LEU A 295 -12.73 69.86 36.11
CA LEU A 295 -11.57 70.30 36.88
C LEU A 295 -10.39 70.45 35.90
N ILE A 296 -9.67 71.57 35.97
CA ILE A 296 -8.68 71.98 34.98
C ILE A 296 -7.40 72.40 35.71
N GLY A 297 -6.29 71.74 35.43
CA GLY A 297 -4.94 72.05 35.87
C GLY A 297 -4.29 73.22 35.13
N THR A 298 -2.97 73.26 35.16
CA THR A 298 -2.14 74.34 34.64
C THR A 298 -1.28 73.86 33.46
N ASP A 299 0.00 74.22 33.41
CA ASP A 299 0.95 73.83 32.35
C ASP A 299 2.27 73.40 33.04
N GLY A 300 2.18 72.67 34.15
CA GLY A 300 3.31 72.30 35.01
C GLY A 300 2.86 71.68 36.33
N ASP A 301 3.71 70.79 36.86
CA ASP A 301 3.45 69.74 37.86
C ASP A 301 2.31 70.05 38.86
N ASP A 302 1.12 69.53 38.58
CA ASP A 302 -0.10 69.67 39.36
C ASP A 302 -0.45 68.35 40.09
N VAL A 303 -1.12 68.46 41.25
CA VAL A 303 -1.59 67.29 42.02
C VAL A 303 -3.01 67.55 42.52
N PHE A 304 -3.99 66.79 42.06
CA PHE A 304 -5.39 66.95 42.50
C PHE A 304 -6.28 65.71 42.37
N ASP A 305 -7.17 65.55 43.34
CA ASP A 305 -8.07 64.41 43.50
C ASP A 305 -9.50 64.95 43.78
N ALA A 306 -10.56 64.40 43.19
CA ALA A 306 -11.92 64.86 43.44
C ALA A 306 -12.31 64.75 44.93
N ASN A 307 -11.79 63.74 45.63
CA ASN A 307 -11.98 63.52 47.07
C ASN A 307 -11.29 64.58 47.93
N TYR A 308 -10.18 65.18 47.47
CA TYR A 308 -9.57 66.33 48.13
C TYR A 308 -10.58 67.50 48.26
N TYR A 309 -11.40 67.72 47.23
CA TYR A 309 -12.41 68.77 47.22
C TYR A 309 -13.70 68.43 47.98
N ALA A 310 -13.97 67.15 48.26
CA ALA A 310 -15.12 66.74 49.09
C ALA A 310 -15.06 67.34 50.51
N ALA A 311 -13.85 67.54 51.06
CA ALA A 311 -13.64 68.23 52.34
C ALA A 311 -14.00 69.74 52.32
N TYR A 312 -14.10 70.35 51.14
CA TYR A 312 -14.37 71.79 50.93
C TYR A 312 -15.80 72.08 50.43
N GLY A 313 -16.73 71.13 50.57
CA GLY A 313 -18.09 71.09 49.98
C GLY A 313 -19.11 72.20 50.33
N HIS A 314 -18.66 73.42 50.63
CA HIS A 314 -19.50 74.62 50.74
C HIS A 314 -19.54 75.48 49.47
N TRP A 315 -18.61 75.33 48.53
CA TRP A 315 -18.48 76.23 47.37
C TRP A 315 -18.35 75.53 46.00
N ILE A 316 -17.77 74.32 45.99
CA ILE A 316 -17.70 73.41 44.84
C ILE A 316 -18.60 72.21 45.15
N ASN A 317 -19.36 71.75 44.17
CA ASN A 317 -20.13 70.51 44.29
C ASN A 317 -19.34 69.39 43.61
N SER A 318 -18.58 68.62 44.39
CA SER A 318 -17.76 67.51 43.90
C SER A 318 -18.58 66.49 43.10
N ASN A 319 -19.85 66.28 43.46
CA ASN A 319 -20.80 65.39 42.77
C ASN A 319 -21.16 65.82 41.32
N LEU A 320 -20.52 66.83 40.75
CA LEU A 320 -20.65 67.22 39.35
C LEU A 320 -19.39 66.98 38.54
N LEU A 321 -18.21 66.92 39.17
CA LEU A 321 -16.93 66.72 38.50
C LEU A 321 -16.92 65.31 37.88
N VAL A 322 -16.61 65.22 36.58
CA VAL A 322 -16.37 63.96 35.83
C VAL A 322 -15.39 64.14 34.66
N ASN A 323 -14.69 65.27 34.61
CA ASN A 323 -13.72 65.59 33.57
C ASN A 323 -12.55 66.27 34.25
N PHE A 324 -11.35 65.74 34.09
CA PHE A 324 -10.13 66.17 34.76
C PHE A 324 -9.05 66.36 33.69
N LEU A 325 -8.60 67.61 33.51
CA LEU A 325 -7.59 67.96 32.51
C LEU A 325 -6.34 68.43 33.24
N ALA A 326 -5.21 67.74 33.10
CA ALA A 326 -3.92 68.09 33.70
C ALA A 326 -3.25 69.21 32.89
N GLY A 327 -2.31 68.89 31.99
CA GLY A 327 -1.76 69.84 31.03
C GLY A 327 -0.38 69.51 30.49
N ASP A 328 0.48 70.53 30.43
CA ASP A 328 1.81 70.42 29.81
C ASP A 328 2.90 69.99 30.84
N GLY A 329 2.50 69.52 32.03
CA GLY A 329 3.35 69.20 33.18
C GLY A 329 3.37 67.71 33.52
N ASN A 330 4.12 67.32 34.55
CA ASN A 330 4.10 65.96 35.10
C ASN A 330 3.13 65.93 36.31
N ASP A 331 1.92 65.48 36.07
CA ASP A 331 0.74 65.72 36.88
C ASP A 331 0.18 64.41 37.53
N MET A 332 -0.35 64.51 38.74
CA MET A 332 -0.95 63.37 39.47
C MET A 332 -2.43 63.64 39.75
N MET A 333 -3.31 62.87 39.12
CA MET A 333 -4.76 63.08 39.14
C MET A 333 -5.57 61.90 39.68
N GLY A 334 -6.61 62.18 40.46
CA GLY A 334 -7.57 61.20 40.96
C GLY A 334 -9.03 61.56 40.65
N GLY A 335 -9.78 60.58 40.16
CA GLY A 335 -11.22 60.59 39.92
C GLY A 335 -12.04 60.51 41.21
N SER A 336 -13.14 59.75 41.18
CA SER A 336 -14.13 59.75 42.26
C SER A 336 -14.69 58.35 42.59
N SER A 337 -15.99 58.13 42.40
CA SER A 337 -16.64 56.82 42.59
C SER A 337 -17.81 56.68 41.59
N ARG A 338 -17.56 57.15 40.36
CA ARG A 338 -18.50 57.48 39.29
C ARG A 338 -17.71 57.56 37.98
N ASP A 339 -18.35 57.19 36.87
CA ASP A 339 -17.84 57.31 35.49
C ASP A 339 -17.21 58.70 35.22
N ASP A 340 -15.89 58.75 35.32
CA ASP A 340 -15.03 59.93 35.24
C ASP A 340 -14.19 59.88 33.94
N ASN A 341 -13.58 61.02 33.56
CA ASN A 341 -12.76 61.14 32.36
C ASN A 341 -11.52 61.97 32.72
N LEU A 342 -10.34 61.38 32.64
CA LEU A 342 -9.05 61.95 33.03
C LEU A 342 -8.16 62.08 31.79
N TRP A 343 -7.50 63.22 31.65
CA TRP A 343 -6.54 63.51 30.58
C TRP A 343 -5.26 64.09 31.17
N GLY A 344 -4.14 63.39 31.01
CA GLY A 344 -2.80 63.83 31.36
C GLY A 344 -2.37 65.06 30.54
N GLY A 345 -1.67 64.80 29.44
CA GLY A 345 -1.37 65.78 28.42
C GLY A 345 -0.01 65.58 27.74
N THR A 346 1.00 66.36 28.11
CA THR A 346 2.32 66.29 27.43
C THR A 346 3.51 66.12 28.39
N GLY A 347 3.29 65.48 29.53
CA GLY A 347 4.32 65.14 30.50
C GLY A 347 4.04 63.78 31.11
N ASN A 348 5.01 63.23 31.85
CA ASN A 348 4.83 61.92 32.49
C ASN A 348 3.86 62.02 33.67
N ASP A 349 2.67 61.48 33.49
CA ASP A 349 1.50 61.68 34.33
C ASP A 349 1.12 60.41 35.12
N THR A 350 0.29 60.58 36.15
CA THR A 350 -0.22 59.45 36.95
C THR A 350 -1.70 59.64 37.23
N LEU A 351 -2.54 58.75 36.68
CA LEU A 351 -3.99 58.87 36.64
C LEU A 351 -4.66 57.72 37.43
N PHE A 352 -5.61 58.03 38.31
CA PHE A 352 -6.40 57.06 39.08
C PHE A 352 -7.90 57.27 38.86
N GLY A 353 -8.64 56.25 38.39
CA GLY A 353 -10.11 56.28 38.27
C GLY A 353 -10.82 56.09 39.63
N TYR A 354 -10.51 54.96 40.27
CA TYR A 354 -10.99 54.42 41.56
C TYR A 354 -12.19 53.45 41.48
N GLU A 355 -13.43 53.96 41.47
CA GLU A 355 -14.66 53.15 41.33
C GLU A 355 -15.49 53.82 40.22
N GLY A 356 -15.93 53.11 39.20
CA GLY A 356 -16.65 53.73 38.08
C GLY A 356 -16.43 53.00 36.77
N ASN A 357 -16.96 53.57 35.68
CA ASN A 357 -16.65 53.13 34.32
C ASN A 357 -15.91 54.29 33.62
N ASP A 358 -14.65 54.44 34.00
CA ASP A 358 -13.82 55.61 33.81
C ASP A 358 -13.11 55.61 32.45
N ARG A 359 -12.52 56.74 32.09
CA ARG A 359 -11.71 56.91 30.88
C ARG A 359 -10.45 57.68 31.21
N LEU A 360 -9.30 57.05 31.07
CA LEU A 360 -7.99 57.61 31.37
C LEU A 360 -7.20 57.74 30.05
N TYR A 361 -6.69 58.92 29.77
CA TYR A 361 -5.90 59.24 28.58
C TYR A 361 -4.57 59.87 29.01
N GLY A 362 -3.43 59.26 28.68
CA GLY A 362 -2.10 59.83 28.92
C GLY A 362 -1.79 61.01 27.98
N GLU A 363 -1.86 60.75 26.67
CA GLU A 363 -1.52 61.60 25.51
C GLU A 363 -0.04 61.54 25.06
N GLU A 364 0.88 62.36 25.59
CA GLU A 364 2.33 62.32 25.28
C GLU A 364 3.15 62.28 26.59
N GLY A 365 3.80 61.17 26.93
CA GLY A 365 4.51 60.99 28.21
C GLY A 365 4.95 59.53 28.42
N ASP A 366 5.74 59.25 29.47
CA ASP A 366 5.82 57.86 30.00
C ASP A 366 4.92 57.83 31.25
N ASP A 367 3.67 57.39 31.09
CA ASP A 367 2.55 57.60 32.01
C ASP A 367 2.21 56.37 32.87
N GLU A 368 1.43 56.57 33.93
CA GLU A 368 0.93 55.50 34.80
C GLU A 368 -0.59 55.66 35.02
N LEU A 369 -1.39 54.80 34.38
CA LEU A 369 -2.85 54.80 34.39
C LEU A 369 -3.37 53.63 35.23
N ASN A 370 -4.28 53.91 36.16
CA ASN A 370 -4.91 52.91 37.04
C ASN A 370 -6.43 53.10 37.02
N GLY A 371 -7.16 52.15 36.44
CA GLY A 371 -8.63 52.16 36.38
C GLY A 371 -9.24 52.02 37.77
N GLY A 372 -9.33 50.78 38.25
CA GLY A 372 -9.52 50.45 39.66
C GLY A 372 -10.63 49.45 39.94
N ALA A 373 -11.88 49.81 39.64
CA ALA A 373 -13.05 48.97 39.92
C ALA A 373 -14.28 49.39 39.08
N GLY A 374 -14.57 48.61 38.05
CA GLY A 374 -15.64 48.76 37.08
C GLY A 374 -15.09 48.50 35.67
N ASN A 375 -15.77 48.94 34.61
CA ASN A 375 -15.30 48.70 33.24
C ASN A 375 -14.76 50.00 32.66
N ASP A 376 -13.45 50.14 32.73
CA ASP A 376 -12.65 51.32 32.43
C ASP A 376 -12.09 51.27 31.00
N VAL A 377 -11.63 52.43 30.53
CA VAL A 377 -10.90 52.55 29.26
C VAL A 377 -9.61 53.34 29.51
N LEU A 378 -8.47 52.71 29.33
CA LEU A 378 -7.14 53.30 29.50
C LEU A 378 -6.48 53.40 28.11
N ASP A 379 -5.88 54.55 27.82
CA ASP A 379 -5.24 54.87 26.56
C ASP A 379 -3.96 55.65 26.90
N GLY A 380 -2.80 55.01 26.79
CA GLY A 380 -1.50 55.59 27.14
C GLY A 380 -1.16 56.75 26.21
N GLY A 381 -0.78 56.40 24.98
CA GLY A 381 -0.67 57.33 23.86
C GLY A 381 0.69 57.25 23.18
N ALA A 382 1.68 57.98 23.68
CA ALA A 382 3.01 58.05 23.09
C ALA A 382 4.12 58.27 24.12
N GLY A 383 4.88 57.21 24.36
CA GLY A 383 5.95 57.04 25.34
C GLY A 383 5.76 55.70 26.08
N ASN A 384 6.61 55.39 27.07
CA ASN A 384 6.66 54.05 27.65
C ASN A 384 5.75 53.89 28.89
N ASP A 385 4.49 53.54 28.64
CA ASP A 385 3.37 53.66 29.57
C ASP A 385 3.16 52.45 30.50
N ARG A 386 2.37 52.65 31.55
CA ARG A 386 1.93 51.62 32.50
C ARG A 386 0.43 51.67 32.71
N LEU A 387 -0.29 50.70 32.18
CA LEU A 387 -1.73 50.60 32.31
C LEU A 387 -2.09 49.47 33.28
N PHE A 388 -2.98 49.75 34.23
CA PHE A 388 -3.48 48.80 35.21
C PHE A 388 -5.00 48.88 35.24
N GLY A 389 -5.69 47.89 34.66
CA GLY A 389 -7.15 47.82 34.66
C GLY A 389 -7.69 47.66 36.09
N GLN A 390 -7.27 46.58 36.74
CA GLN A 390 -7.71 46.10 38.06
C GLN A 390 -8.98 45.23 37.98
N VAL A 391 -10.15 45.63 38.50
CA VAL A 391 -11.31 44.71 38.59
C VAL A 391 -12.47 45.18 37.72
N GLY A 392 -12.85 44.34 36.76
CA GLY A 392 -13.92 44.49 35.77
C GLY A 392 -13.37 44.39 34.35
N ASN A 393 -14.23 44.04 33.37
CA ASN A 393 -13.80 43.96 31.96
C ASN A 393 -13.37 45.34 31.44
N ASP A 394 -12.07 45.56 31.31
CA ASP A 394 -11.44 46.81 30.92
C ASP A 394 -11.03 46.83 29.44
N ILE A 395 -10.73 48.03 28.93
CA ILE A 395 -10.14 48.22 27.59
C ILE A 395 -8.84 49.01 27.75
N MET A 396 -7.70 48.42 27.41
CA MET A 396 -6.37 49.03 27.50
C MET A 396 -5.75 49.18 26.11
N ASN A 397 -5.14 50.33 25.86
CA ASN A 397 -4.38 50.64 24.65
C ASN A 397 -3.07 51.33 25.05
N GLY A 398 -1.92 50.72 24.75
CA GLY A 398 -0.60 51.29 25.00
C GLY A 398 -0.35 52.48 24.09
N GLY A 399 0.02 52.20 22.84
CA GLY A 399 0.17 53.19 21.78
C GLY A 399 1.52 53.13 21.07
N ASP A 400 2.24 54.25 21.05
CA ASP A 400 3.61 54.34 20.51
C ASP A 400 4.64 54.28 21.68
N GLY A 401 5.21 53.12 22.04
CA GLY A 401 6.16 52.99 23.16
C GLY A 401 6.49 51.54 23.53
N ASP A 402 7.47 51.27 24.43
CA ASP A 402 7.55 49.93 25.06
C ASP A 402 6.74 49.95 26.37
N ASP A 403 5.54 49.39 26.33
CA ASP A 403 4.50 49.55 27.33
C ASP A 403 4.36 48.36 28.29
N ILE A 404 3.64 48.57 29.39
CA ILE A 404 3.32 47.54 30.38
C ILE A 404 1.84 47.61 30.73
N MET A 405 1.10 46.51 30.50
CA MET A 405 -0.33 46.40 30.77
C MET A 405 -0.60 45.22 31.69
N MET A 406 -1.49 45.41 32.67
CA MET A 406 -1.89 44.36 33.61
C MET A 406 -3.38 44.49 33.93
N GLY A 407 -4.14 43.45 33.63
CA GLY A 407 -5.51 43.27 34.11
C GLY A 407 -5.57 42.83 35.57
N PHE A 408 -6.55 42.00 35.94
CA PHE A 408 -6.70 41.54 37.31
C PHE A 408 -5.73 40.41 37.68
N THR A 409 -4.80 40.68 38.61
CA THR A 409 -4.06 39.60 39.28
C THR A 409 -4.60 39.34 40.69
N ALA A 410 -5.00 38.10 40.96
CA ALA A 410 -5.50 37.62 42.26
C ALA A 410 -4.39 37.51 43.34
N SER A 411 -3.50 38.49 43.42
CA SER A 411 -2.44 38.58 44.41
C SER A 411 -3.00 38.88 45.83
N ASN A 412 -2.20 38.60 46.86
CA ASN A 412 -2.62 38.40 48.26
C ASN A 412 -3.22 39.62 49.03
N GLU A 413 -3.69 40.68 48.36
CA GLU A 413 -4.38 41.83 48.96
C GLU A 413 -5.83 41.48 49.30
N SER A 414 -6.22 41.62 50.57
CA SER A 414 -7.58 41.29 51.05
C SER A 414 -8.66 42.33 50.65
N LYS A 415 -8.54 42.95 49.48
CA LYS A 415 -9.41 44.05 49.00
C LYS A 415 -10.05 43.78 47.65
N GLN A 416 -9.47 42.92 46.81
CA GLN A 416 -9.96 42.62 45.47
C GLN A 416 -10.26 41.12 45.39
N THR A 417 -11.52 40.80 45.12
CA THR A 417 -12.02 39.44 44.90
C THR A 417 -13.25 39.58 44.02
N LEU A 418 -13.26 38.95 42.85
CA LEU A 418 -14.41 38.88 41.97
C LEU A 418 -15.69 38.50 42.73
N ALA A 419 -16.75 39.27 42.60
CA ALA A 419 -18.04 38.91 43.17
C ALA A 419 -18.74 37.85 42.31
N TRP A 420 -19.77 37.22 42.88
CA TRP A 420 -20.40 36.07 42.24
C TRP A 420 -21.22 36.48 41.00
N GLY A 421 -20.64 36.27 39.82
CA GLY A 421 -21.21 36.66 38.52
C GLY A 421 -20.65 37.96 37.93
N GLU A 422 -19.55 38.47 38.48
CA GLU A 422 -18.64 39.39 37.77
C GLU A 422 -17.70 38.56 36.88
N THR A 423 -17.38 39.13 35.73
CA THR A 423 -16.36 38.71 34.76
C THR A 423 -15.24 39.76 34.79
N ASP A 424 -14.03 39.37 34.42
CA ASP A 424 -12.84 40.23 34.32
C ASP A 424 -12.28 40.21 32.88
N ASP A 425 -13.07 39.73 31.90
CA ASP A 425 -12.62 39.52 30.52
C ASP A 425 -12.16 40.83 29.84
N ASP A 426 -10.85 41.05 29.77
CA ASP A 426 -10.20 42.29 29.36
C ASP A 426 -9.96 42.36 27.83
N VAL A 427 -9.77 43.58 27.31
CA VAL A 427 -9.36 43.82 25.92
C VAL A 427 -8.13 44.73 25.89
N MET A 428 -6.97 44.19 25.50
CA MET A 428 -5.70 44.92 25.50
C MET A 428 -5.08 45.01 24.11
N TYR A 429 -4.51 46.18 23.79
CA TYR A 429 -3.77 46.45 22.56
C TYR A 429 -2.42 47.08 22.93
N GLY A 430 -1.30 46.42 22.57
CA GLY A 430 0.07 46.94 22.72
C GLY A 430 0.26 48.22 21.91
N GLY A 431 0.53 48.03 20.61
CA GLY A 431 0.57 49.09 19.61
C GLY A 431 1.81 49.01 18.74
N ALA A 432 2.83 49.79 19.07
CA ALA A 432 4.11 49.83 18.37
C ALA A 432 5.27 50.00 19.37
N GLY A 433 5.96 48.90 19.66
CA GLY A 433 6.70 48.79 20.93
C GLY A 433 7.51 47.52 21.12
N ASN A 434 7.77 47.18 22.38
CA ASN A 434 8.26 45.87 22.83
C ASN A 434 7.55 45.60 24.16
N ASP A 435 6.26 45.31 24.03
CA ASP A 435 5.25 45.48 25.07
C ASP A 435 5.22 44.29 26.03
N ARG A 436 4.62 44.49 27.21
CA ARG A 436 4.43 43.45 28.22
C ARG A 436 3.02 43.47 28.76
N MET A 437 2.25 42.45 28.44
CA MET A 437 0.82 42.37 28.69
C MET A 437 0.52 41.13 29.53
N TRP A 438 -0.35 41.30 30.52
CA TRP A 438 -0.87 40.22 31.36
C TRP A 438 -2.38 40.39 31.50
N GLY A 439 -3.15 39.41 31.01
CA GLY A 439 -4.60 39.33 31.17
C GLY A 439 -4.99 39.20 32.64
N GLY A 440 -4.82 37.99 33.17
CA GLY A 440 -4.76 37.71 34.60
C GLY A 440 -5.78 36.67 35.03
N VAL A 441 -7.06 37.05 35.10
CA VAL A 441 -8.18 36.13 35.35
C VAL A 441 -9.31 36.62 34.47
N GLY A 442 -9.79 35.82 33.51
CA GLY A 442 -10.74 36.36 32.53
C GLY A 442 -11.06 35.44 31.38
N HIS A 443 -11.36 36.04 30.24
CA HIS A 443 -11.48 35.41 28.92
C HIS A 443 -10.98 36.46 27.94
N ASP A 444 -9.68 36.69 28.01
CA ASP A 444 -9.06 37.95 27.63
C ASP A 444 -8.76 38.00 26.13
N TYR A 445 -8.85 39.20 25.57
CA TYR A 445 -8.46 39.48 24.19
C TYR A 445 -7.22 40.37 24.21
N MET A 446 -6.12 39.92 23.62
CA MET A 446 -4.85 40.66 23.60
C MET A 446 -4.20 40.65 22.21
N ASP A 447 -3.64 41.79 21.81
CA ASP A 447 -3.05 42.06 20.49
C ASP A 447 -1.79 42.92 20.71
N GLY A 448 -0.59 42.34 20.55
CA GLY A 448 0.70 42.99 20.80
C GLY A 448 0.96 44.13 19.80
N GLY A 449 1.07 43.80 18.52
CA GLY A 449 1.12 44.76 17.41
C GLY A 449 2.45 44.75 16.66
N ASP A 450 3.05 45.92 16.45
CA ASP A 450 4.37 46.05 15.82
C ASP A 450 5.45 45.98 16.92
N GLY A 451 6.07 44.81 17.20
CA GLY A 451 6.96 44.71 18.36
C GLY A 451 7.92 43.54 18.48
N ALA A 452 8.24 43.18 19.71
CA ALA A 452 8.90 41.93 20.11
C ALA A 452 8.40 41.69 21.53
N ASP A 453 7.14 41.26 21.57
CA ASP A 453 6.24 41.48 22.67
C ASP A 453 6.20 40.27 23.61
N PHE A 454 5.76 40.50 24.84
CA PHE A 454 5.51 39.43 25.81
C PHE A 454 4.06 39.51 26.25
N VAL A 455 3.28 38.47 26.01
CA VAL A 455 1.86 38.43 26.34
C VAL A 455 1.52 37.14 27.08
N SER A 456 0.86 37.23 28.23
CA SER A 456 0.44 36.09 29.06
C SER A 456 -1.04 36.24 29.39
N GLY A 457 -1.83 35.23 29.02
CA GLY A 457 -3.27 35.10 29.25
C GLY A 457 -3.59 35.10 30.74
N GLY A 458 -3.56 33.92 31.35
CA GLY A 458 -3.74 33.73 32.79
C GLY A 458 -4.73 32.63 33.12
N ASP A 459 -5.60 32.86 34.11
CA ASP A 459 -6.68 31.94 34.45
C ASP A 459 -7.91 32.21 33.54
N GLY A 460 -8.05 31.46 32.45
CA GLY A 460 -9.22 31.51 31.57
C GLY A 460 -8.97 31.17 30.11
N ASN A 461 -10.03 30.96 29.34
CA ASN A 461 -9.95 30.74 27.88
C ASN A 461 -9.69 32.05 27.13
N ASP A 462 -8.45 32.26 26.71
CA ASP A 462 -7.96 33.54 26.20
C ASP A 462 -7.74 33.53 24.68
N THR A 463 -7.54 34.72 24.09
CA THR A 463 -7.22 34.89 22.67
C THR A 463 -6.15 35.96 22.50
N VAL A 464 -4.99 35.53 22.03
CA VAL A 464 -3.74 36.30 21.99
C VAL A 464 -3.19 36.37 20.57
N PHE A 465 -2.84 37.57 20.13
CA PHE A 465 -2.10 37.84 18.90
C PHE A 465 -0.77 38.53 19.26
N GLY A 466 0.36 38.03 18.76
CA GLY A 466 1.66 38.68 18.82
C GLY A 466 1.67 39.86 17.84
N GLY A 467 1.78 39.55 16.55
CA GLY A 467 1.54 40.50 15.46
C GLY A 467 2.69 40.54 14.47
N ALA A 468 3.63 41.45 14.65
CA ALA A 468 4.74 41.67 13.73
C ALA A 468 6.08 41.85 14.47
N GLY A 469 6.74 40.72 14.73
CA GLY A 469 8.06 40.72 15.31
C GLY A 469 8.55 39.36 15.82
N ASN A 470 8.96 39.30 17.07
CA ASN A 470 9.58 38.10 17.65
C ASN A 470 9.05 37.96 19.06
N ASP A 471 7.85 37.39 19.15
CA ASP A 471 6.97 37.51 20.29
C ASP A 471 7.04 36.27 21.19
N GLU A 472 6.75 36.45 22.48
CA GLU A 472 6.68 35.36 23.47
C GLU A 472 5.28 35.36 24.10
N LEU A 473 4.47 34.36 23.72
CA LEU A 473 3.04 34.26 24.05
C LEU A 473 2.79 33.06 24.99
N HIS A 474 1.99 33.28 26.04
CA HIS A 474 1.59 32.26 27.02
C HIS A 474 0.07 32.24 27.20
N GLY A 475 -0.56 31.07 27.20
CA GLY A 475 -1.98 30.88 27.56
C GLY A 475 -2.17 30.84 29.08
N ASP A 476 -1.30 30.07 29.76
CA ASP A 476 -1.30 29.75 31.19
C ASP A 476 -2.33 28.65 31.57
N ALA A 477 -3.61 28.96 31.77
CA ALA A 477 -4.60 27.98 32.27
C ALA A 477 -6.01 28.17 31.69
N GLY A 478 -6.28 27.51 30.56
CA GLY A 478 -7.47 27.77 29.77
C GLY A 478 -7.79 26.70 28.71
N ASN A 479 -8.41 27.14 27.62
CA ASN A 479 -8.36 26.44 26.33
C ASN A 479 -8.23 27.59 25.33
N ASP A 480 -7.00 27.88 24.97
CA ASP A 480 -6.55 29.20 24.54
C ASP A 480 -6.32 29.25 23.04
N ARG A 481 -6.16 30.46 22.52
CA ARG A 481 -5.96 30.70 21.08
C ARG A 481 -4.82 31.69 20.90
N LEU A 482 -3.64 31.18 20.55
CA LEU A 482 -2.43 31.98 20.44
C LEU A 482 -1.98 32.05 18.97
N LEU A 483 -1.64 33.25 18.50
CA LEU A 483 -1.20 33.50 17.12
C LEU A 483 0.05 34.40 17.15
N GLY A 484 1.21 33.92 16.69
CA GLY A 484 2.41 34.75 16.52
C GLY A 484 2.30 35.74 15.37
N ASP A 485 1.73 35.26 14.26
CA ASP A 485 1.51 35.93 12.97
C ASP A 485 2.77 36.17 12.11
N ALA A 486 3.73 37.01 12.51
CA ALA A 486 4.84 37.39 11.61
C ALA A 486 6.19 37.71 12.28
N GLY A 487 6.94 36.64 12.54
CA GLY A 487 8.41 36.60 12.60
C GLY A 487 8.87 35.31 13.26
N ASN A 488 9.83 35.32 14.19
CA ASN A 488 10.23 34.06 14.86
C ASN A 488 9.77 34.09 16.32
N ASP A 489 8.64 33.44 16.57
CA ASP A 489 7.83 33.54 17.77
C ASP A 489 8.00 32.32 18.68
N ARG A 490 7.59 32.48 19.94
CA ARG A 490 7.65 31.44 20.97
C ARG A 490 6.32 31.37 21.70
N ILE A 491 5.60 30.28 21.50
CA ILE A 491 4.19 30.15 21.89
C ILE A 491 4.04 28.96 22.83
N PHE A 492 3.43 29.21 23.99
CA PHE A 492 3.19 28.22 25.05
C PHE A 492 1.71 28.19 25.39
N GLY A 493 1.01 27.07 25.18
CA GLY A 493 -0.37 26.93 25.67
C GLY A 493 -0.40 26.90 27.19
N GLU A 494 0.41 26.01 27.74
CA GLU A 494 0.50 25.58 29.12
C GLU A 494 -0.57 24.56 29.52
N ALA A 495 -1.70 24.90 30.11
CA ALA A 495 -2.64 23.91 30.66
C ALA A 495 -4.08 24.01 30.14
N GLY A 496 -4.42 23.16 29.16
CA GLY A 496 -5.70 23.19 28.46
C GLY A 496 -5.74 22.26 27.24
N ASP A 497 -6.85 22.24 26.50
CA ASP A 497 -6.82 21.83 25.08
C ASP A 497 -6.68 23.12 24.25
N ASP A 498 -5.47 23.51 23.89
CA ASP A 498 -5.10 24.82 23.32
C ASP A 498 -4.98 24.80 21.78
N VAL A 499 -5.00 25.98 21.16
CA VAL A 499 -4.76 26.13 19.72
C VAL A 499 -3.73 27.21 19.42
N LEU A 500 -2.59 26.79 18.86
CA LEU A 500 -1.41 27.61 18.62
C LEU A 500 -1.17 27.74 17.10
N TRP A 501 -0.87 28.96 16.64
CA TRP A 501 -0.38 29.25 15.29
C TRP A 501 0.91 30.06 15.38
N GLY A 502 1.99 29.59 14.74
CA GLY A 502 3.19 30.39 14.49
C GLY A 502 2.89 31.48 13.48
N GLY A 503 3.27 31.28 12.22
CA GLY A 503 2.81 32.08 11.10
C GLY A 503 3.80 32.15 9.94
N GLU A 504 4.69 33.13 9.98
CA GLU A 504 5.67 33.43 8.94
C GLU A 504 7.05 33.74 9.58
N GLY A 505 7.88 32.72 9.71
CA GLY A 505 9.25 32.72 10.25
C GLY A 505 9.55 31.39 10.94
N ASP A 506 10.74 31.20 11.53
CA ASP A 506 11.08 29.94 12.20
C ASP A 506 10.62 29.96 13.68
N ASP A 507 9.48 29.33 13.97
CA ASP A 507 8.72 29.44 15.21
C ASP A 507 8.94 28.27 16.19
N VAL A 508 8.59 28.47 17.47
CA VAL A 508 8.58 27.41 18.49
C VAL A 508 7.24 27.36 19.20
N LEU A 509 6.48 26.29 18.99
CA LEU A 509 5.17 26.04 19.58
C LEU A 509 5.25 24.89 20.57
N VAL A 510 4.74 25.08 21.78
CA VAL A 510 4.71 24.05 22.82
C VAL A 510 3.32 24.03 23.46
N GLY A 511 2.66 22.89 23.42
CA GLY A 511 1.39 22.68 24.12
C GLY A 511 1.53 22.90 25.61
N PHE A 512 2.51 22.24 26.23
CA PHE A 512 2.84 22.35 27.66
C PHE A 512 3.81 23.49 28.04
N THR A 513 4.11 23.61 29.34
CA THR A 513 4.99 24.67 29.89
C THR A 513 6.42 24.67 29.31
N ALA A 514 6.96 25.87 29.07
CA ALA A 514 8.33 26.12 28.55
C ALA A 514 9.51 25.56 29.38
N SER A 515 9.26 24.93 30.53
CA SER A 515 10.28 24.75 31.58
C SER A 515 10.56 23.29 31.94
N ASN A 516 11.83 23.02 32.25
CA ASN A 516 12.38 21.71 32.63
C ASN A 516 11.97 21.24 34.06
N ASP A 517 10.83 21.74 34.58
CA ASP A 517 10.23 21.25 35.81
C ASP A 517 9.41 19.96 35.52
N ALA A 518 8.79 19.37 36.54
CA ALA A 518 8.17 18.05 36.40
C ALA A 518 7.04 18.07 35.35
N LYS A 519 7.03 17.08 34.43
CA LYS A 519 5.95 16.85 33.44
C LYS A 519 4.60 17.28 34.01
N GLN A 520 3.88 18.08 33.21
CA GLN A 520 2.48 18.44 33.40
C GLN A 520 1.70 17.29 34.05
N MET A 521 0.90 17.56 35.07
CA MET A 521 0.18 16.52 35.80
C MET A 521 -1.32 16.77 35.72
N LEU A 522 -1.95 16.19 34.69
CA LEU A 522 -3.39 16.29 34.45
C LEU A 522 -4.20 15.91 35.69
N SER A 523 -5.18 16.74 36.03
CA SER A 523 -6.17 16.41 37.05
C SER A 523 -7.19 15.42 36.50
N TRP A 524 -8.05 14.92 37.38
CA TRP A 524 -9.04 13.91 37.01
C TRP A 524 -10.14 14.48 36.09
N GLY A 525 -9.96 14.27 34.79
CA GLY A 525 -10.93 14.65 33.75
C GLY A 525 -10.55 15.90 32.95
N GLU A 526 -9.34 16.43 33.14
CA GLU A 526 -8.68 17.27 32.15
C GLU A 526 -8.22 16.38 30.98
N SER A 527 -8.41 16.88 29.77
CA SER A 527 -7.60 16.54 28.61
C SER A 527 -6.69 17.73 28.31
N ASP A 528 -5.63 17.46 27.57
CA ASP A 528 -4.51 18.37 27.31
C ASP A 528 -4.24 18.28 25.78
N ASN A 529 -5.31 18.16 24.97
CA ASN A 529 -5.20 17.75 23.56
C ASN A 529 -4.98 18.97 22.66
N ASP A 530 -3.74 19.27 22.34
CA ASP A 530 -3.38 20.53 21.71
C ASP A 530 -3.44 20.48 20.18
N VAL A 531 -3.60 21.66 19.57
CA VAL A 531 -3.65 21.83 18.12
C VAL A 531 -2.65 22.91 17.69
N LEU A 532 -1.51 22.48 17.16
CA LEU A 532 -0.38 23.32 16.79
C LEU A 532 -0.25 23.41 15.26
N TYR A 533 -0.04 24.63 14.75
CA TYR A 533 0.24 24.92 13.35
C TYR A 533 1.49 25.80 13.23
N GLY A 534 2.54 25.34 12.54
CA GLY A 534 3.73 26.14 12.24
C GLY A 534 3.42 27.26 11.24
N GLY A 535 3.55 26.96 9.95
CA GLY A 535 3.08 27.79 8.84
C GLY A 535 4.04 27.85 7.66
N ASN A 536 4.90 28.87 7.66
CA ASN A 536 5.99 29.05 6.70
C ASN A 536 7.27 29.31 7.50
N GLY A 537 8.14 28.31 7.63
CA GLY A 537 9.22 28.38 8.60
C GLY A 537 10.03 27.10 8.71
N ASN A 538 11.03 27.09 9.57
CA ASN A 538 11.65 25.84 10.03
C ASN A 538 11.23 25.67 11.49
N ASP A 539 9.99 25.22 11.69
CA ASP A 539 9.26 25.33 12.94
C ASP A 539 9.53 24.15 13.86
N ALA A 540 9.37 24.37 15.17
CA ALA A 540 9.53 23.34 16.18
C ALA A 540 8.27 23.22 17.05
N LEU A 541 7.49 22.17 16.82
CA LEU A 541 6.21 21.89 17.45
C LEU A 541 6.35 20.75 18.46
N TYR A 542 5.81 20.94 19.67
CA TYR A 542 5.82 19.96 20.75
C TYR A 542 4.41 19.83 21.35
N GLY A 543 3.76 18.66 21.22
CA GLY A 543 2.44 18.37 21.79
C GLY A 543 2.50 18.26 23.32
N GLY A 544 2.80 17.06 23.83
CA GLY A 544 3.30 16.83 25.18
C GLY A 544 2.67 15.64 25.91
N LEU A 545 1.48 15.86 26.45
CA LEU A 545 0.58 14.85 27.01
C LEU A 545 -0.76 15.10 26.35
N GLY A 546 -1.49 14.08 25.93
CA GLY A 546 -2.76 14.33 25.24
C GLY A 546 -2.79 13.61 23.91
N ASN A 547 -3.88 13.78 23.16
CA ASN A 547 -4.04 13.25 21.81
C ASN A 547 -3.98 14.42 20.83
N ASP A 548 -2.77 14.78 20.42
CA ASP A 548 -2.46 16.09 19.84
C ASP A 548 -2.61 16.11 18.31
N TYR A 549 -2.64 17.33 17.75
CA TYR A 549 -2.61 17.59 16.32
C TYR A 549 -1.51 18.60 16.01
N LEU A 550 -0.47 18.19 15.28
CA LEU A 550 0.66 19.01 14.87
C LEU A 550 0.72 19.04 13.34
N ASP A 551 0.95 20.23 12.77
CA ASP A 551 0.93 20.51 11.33
C ASP A 551 2.04 21.56 11.07
N GLY A 552 3.15 21.13 10.49
CA GLY A 552 4.35 21.95 10.26
C GLY A 552 4.08 23.03 9.23
N GLY A 553 3.94 22.64 7.96
CA GLY A 553 3.44 23.49 6.88
C GLY A 553 4.35 23.52 5.66
N ASN A 554 5.27 24.49 5.60
CA ASN A 554 6.20 24.67 4.48
C ASN A 554 7.59 25.07 5.00
N ASP A 555 8.62 24.62 4.28
CA ASP A 555 10.03 24.58 4.71
C ASP A 555 10.23 23.47 5.79
N ASN A 556 11.41 23.34 6.42
CA ASN A 556 11.81 22.09 7.09
C ASN A 556 11.51 22.07 8.60
N ASP A 557 10.55 21.25 9.01
CA ASP A 557 9.96 21.29 10.36
C ASP A 557 10.39 20.15 11.29
N PHE A 558 10.23 20.37 12.60
CA PHE A 558 10.41 19.37 13.66
C PHE A 558 9.14 19.23 14.50
N LEU A 559 8.56 18.03 14.56
CA LEU A 559 7.32 17.72 15.28
C LEU A 559 7.55 16.58 16.28
N ASP A 560 7.14 16.78 17.54
CA ASP A 560 7.22 15.79 18.63
C ASP A 560 5.86 15.69 19.34
N GLY A 561 5.16 14.57 19.19
CA GLY A 561 3.83 14.32 19.76
C GLY A 561 3.88 14.20 21.29
N GLY A 562 4.28 13.04 21.80
CA GLY A 562 4.64 12.87 23.22
C GLY A 562 4.05 11.61 23.87
N ASP A 563 3.07 11.79 24.76
CA ASP A 563 2.33 10.69 25.42
C ASP A 563 0.81 10.76 25.10
N GLY A 564 0.36 10.05 24.07
CA GLY A 564 -1.05 9.78 23.74
C GLY A 564 -1.22 9.32 22.28
N ASP A 565 -2.44 9.27 21.72
CA ASP A 565 -2.61 8.87 20.30
C ASP A 565 -2.69 10.11 19.40
N ASP A 566 -1.55 10.47 18.80
CA ASP A 566 -1.28 11.77 18.18
C ASP A 566 -1.46 11.80 16.64
N ARG A 567 -1.47 13.00 16.06
CA ARG A 567 -1.45 13.22 14.60
C ARG A 567 -0.43 14.28 14.20
N LEU A 568 0.56 13.89 13.40
CA LEU A 568 1.64 14.75 12.94
C LEU A 568 1.64 14.82 11.41
N PHE A 569 1.70 16.03 10.87
CA PHE A 569 1.84 16.32 9.44
C PHE A 569 3.04 17.25 9.23
N GLY A 570 4.05 16.82 8.47
CA GLY A 570 5.21 17.64 8.09
C GLY A 570 4.79 18.72 7.09
N GLY A 571 4.61 18.31 5.83
CA GLY A 571 4.03 19.12 4.78
C GLY A 571 4.95 19.25 3.57
N ALA A 572 5.68 20.37 3.49
CA ALA A 572 6.52 20.69 2.34
C ALA A 572 7.94 21.11 2.75
N GLY A 573 8.74 20.13 3.19
CA GLY A 573 10.10 20.28 3.70
C GLY A 573 10.86 18.95 3.71
N ASP A 574 12.14 18.94 4.13
CA ASP A 574 12.75 17.68 4.60
C ASP A 574 12.59 17.65 6.13
N ASP A 575 11.54 16.99 6.61
CA ASP A 575 11.00 17.14 7.98
C ASP A 575 11.53 16.07 8.96
N GLU A 576 11.28 16.26 10.26
CA GLU A 576 11.57 15.26 11.30
C GLU A 576 10.41 15.14 12.30
N LEU A 577 9.68 14.01 12.23
CA LEU A 577 8.48 13.72 13.01
C LEU A 577 8.75 12.59 14.02
N ASN A 578 8.28 12.74 15.25
CA ASN A 578 8.35 11.73 16.32
C ASN A 578 6.98 11.62 17.03
N GLY A 579 6.33 10.45 16.98
CA GLY A 579 5.03 10.21 17.62
C GLY A 579 5.19 10.14 19.14
N GLY A 580 5.78 9.06 19.65
CA GLY A 580 6.22 8.96 21.04
C GLY A 580 5.75 7.69 21.75
N ASN A 581 4.72 7.81 22.61
CA ASN A 581 4.08 6.67 23.28
C ASN A 581 2.57 6.72 22.98
N GLY A 582 2.10 5.88 22.06
CA GLY A 582 0.80 6.12 21.46
C GLY A 582 0.27 5.05 20.52
N HIS A 583 -0.66 5.49 19.68
CA HIS A 583 -1.11 4.81 18.47
C HIS A 583 -1.22 5.89 17.40
N ASP A 584 -0.06 6.32 16.93
CA ASP A 584 0.13 7.62 16.31
C ASP A 584 -0.11 7.56 14.80
N ALA A 585 -0.46 8.70 14.21
CA ALA A 585 -0.65 8.83 12.77
C ALA A 585 0.23 9.95 12.21
N LEU A 586 1.26 9.59 11.45
CA LEU A 586 2.33 10.48 11.01
C LEU A 586 2.39 10.54 9.48
N SER A 587 2.55 11.73 8.92
CA SER A 587 2.63 11.97 7.47
C SER A 587 3.72 13.00 7.14
N GLY A 588 4.70 12.64 6.31
CA GLY A 588 5.71 13.58 5.80
C GLY A 588 5.16 14.51 4.71
N GLU A 589 4.38 13.95 3.79
CA GLU A 589 3.81 14.58 2.58
C GLU A 589 4.81 14.82 1.43
N THR A 590 5.67 15.84 1.47
CA THR A 590 6.56 16.17 0.33
C THR A 590 7.96 16.69 0.70
N GLY A 591 8.96 15.86 0.46
CA GLY A 591 10.39 16.11 0.68
C GLY A 591 11.05 14.86 1.25
N ASN A 592 12.25 14.93 1.84
CA ASN A 592 12.99 13.72 2.26
C ASN A 592 12.93 13.57 3.79
N ASP A 593 11.90 12.90 4.27
CA ASP A 593 11.45 12.99 5.66
C ASP A 593 12.09 11.95 6.57
N LYS A 594 12.10 12.24 7.87
CA LYS A 594 12.48 11.29 8.93
C LYS A 594 11.32 11.13 9.89
N ILE A 595 10.69 9.96 9.88
CA ILE A 595 9.51 9.69 10.69
C ILE A 595 9.79 8.53 11.64
N PHE A 596 9.57 8.78 12.92
CA PHE A 596 9.67 7.80 14.00
C PHE A 596 8.29 7.65 14.64
N GLY A 597 7.70 6.45 14.60
CA GLY A 597 6.42 6.16 15.27
C GLY A 597 6.59 6.33 16.78
N GLY A 598 7.20 5.33 17.42
CA GLY A 598 7.57 5.42 18.81
C GLY A 598 7.41 4.11 19.53
N ALA A 599 6.29 3.94 20.22
CA ALA A 599 5.95 2.73 20.97
C ALA A 599 4.43 2.54 21.01
N GLY A 600 3.98 1.39 20.51
CA GLY A 600 2.58 1.11 20.17
C GLY A 600 2.42 0.82 18.68
N ASN A 601 1.20 0.50 18.26
CA ASN A 601 0.88 0.29 16.84
C ASN A 601 0.67 1.64 16.14
N ASP A 602 1.64 2.08 15.35
CA ASP A 602 1.60 3.37 14.66
C ASP A 602 1.23 3.23 13.17
N THR A 603 0.81 4.35 12.57
CA THR A 603 0.56 4.43 11.12
C THR A 603 1.35 5.57 10.50
N ILE A 604 2.30 5.23 9.63
CA ILE A 604 3.27 6.15 9.05
C ILE A 604 3.08 6.22 7.52
N TRP A 605 3.10 7.43 6.98
CA TRP A 605 3.21 7.74 5.57
C TRP A 605 4.41 8.66 5.33
N GLY A 606 5.34 8.27 4.46
CA GLY A 606 6.40 9.15 3.96
C GLY A 606 5.79 10.21 3.05
N GLY A 607 5.80 9.96 1.74
CA GLY A 607 5.14 10.81 0.76
C GLY A 607 5.84 10.80 -0.61
N ASP A 608 6.05 11.98 -1.18
CA ASP A 608 6.92 12.18 -2.35
C ASP A 608 8.35 12.53 -1.87
N GLY A 609 9.24 11.53 -1.70
CA GLY A 609 10.53 11.69 -1.02
C GLY A 609 11.47 10.49 -1.11
N ASP A 610 12.79 10.66 -0.87
CA ASP A 610 13.68 9.54 -0.48
C ASP A 610 13.69 9.46 1.07
N ASP A 611 12.71 8.76 1.65
CA ASP A 611 12.36 8.90 3.09
C ASP A 611 13.06 7.90 4.03
N ILE A 612 13.06 8.20 5.33
CA ILE A 612 13.50 7.31 6.40
C ILE A 612 12.36 7.12 7.40
N LEU A 613 11.73 5.95 7.35
CA LEU A 613 10.56 5.59 8.15
C LEU A 613 10.91 4.49 9.15
N VAL A 614 10.62 4.73 10.42
CA VAL A 614 11.00 3.83 11.52
C VAL A 614 9.79 3.67 12.45
N GLY A 615 9.29 2.46 12.63
CA GLY A 615 8.21 2.18 13.58
C GLY A 615 8.58 2.54 15.02
N PHE A 616 9.85 2.35 15.37
CA PHE A 616 10.40 2.63 16.71
C PHE A 616 11.15 3.97 16.88
N THR A 617 11.38 4.33 18.15
CA THR A 617 12.10 5.55 18.56
C THR A 617 13.50 5.72 17.94
N ALA A 618 13.84 6.95 17.52
CA ALA A 618 15.16 7.34 16.99
C ALA A 618 16.36 7.10 17.93
N SER A 619 16.12 6.93 19.23
CA SER A 619 17.16 6.93 20.26
C SER A 619 17.88 5.59 20.41
N ASN A 620 19.12 5.65 20.89
CA ASN A 620 19.93 4.48 21.29
C ASN A 620 19.45 3.87 22.63
N ASP A 621 18.15 3.92 22.88
CA ASP A 621 17.56 3.47 24.14
C ASP A 621 17.64 1.95 24.29
N ALA A 622 17.34 1.48 25.50
CA ALA A 622 17.36 0.05 25.76
C ALA A 622 16.32 -0.62 24.85
N LYS A 623 16.81 -1.49 23.94
CA LYS A 623 16.03 -2.38 23.04
C LYS A 623 14.58 -2.49 23.55
N GLN A 624 13.62 -1.95 22.81
CA GLN A 624 12.22 -1.97 23.21
C GLN A 624 11.84 -3.38 23.66
N SER A 625 10.98 -3.42 24.65
CA SER A 625 10.51 -4.67 25.23
C SER A 625 9.07 -4.49 25.61
N LEU A 626 8.19 -4.94 24.71
CA LEU A 626 6.74 -4.92 24.87
C LEU A 626 6.38 -5.38 26.28
N ALA A 627 5.56 -4.60 26.99
CA ALA A 627 4.93 -5.07 28.20
C ALA A 627 3.96 -6.21 27.86
N ALA A 628 3.51 -6.92 28.89
CA ALA A 628 2.48 -7.92 28.67
C ALA A 628 1.20 -7.23 28.16
N TRP A 629 0.72 -7.67 27.00
CA TRP A 629 -0.47 -7.18 26.25
C TRP A 629 -0.26 -5.96 25.35
N GLU A 630 0.96 -5.43 25.23
CA GLU A 630 1.31 -4.51 24.15
C GLU A 630 1.62 -5.29 22.86
N THR A 631 1.28 -4.66 21.74
CA THR A 631 1.74 -4.94 20.37
C THR A 631 2.42 -3.66 19.89
N ASP A 632 3.40 -3.80 19.00
CA ASP A 632 4.02 -2.74 18.19
C ASP A 632 3.68 -3.07 16.71
N ASP A 633 2.44 -3.53 16.42
CA ASP A 633 2.11 -4.01 15.06
C ASP A 633 1.89 -2.80 14.12
N ASP A 634 2.96 -2.34 13.47
CA ASP A 634 3.00 -1.08 12.73
C ASP A 634 2.45 -1.18 11.30
N THR A 635 2.05 -0.03 10.74
CA THR A 635 1.67 0.09 9.33
C THR A 635 2.37 1.27 8.68
N ILE A 636 3.32 0.99 7.78
CA ILE A 636 4.21 2.00 7.19
C ILE A 636 4.08 1.98 5.65
N TYR A 637 3.93 3.16 5.06
CA TYR A 637 3.97 3.39 3.61
C TYR A 637 5.08 4.40 3.29
N GLY A 638 6.02 4.02 2.42
CA GLY A 638 7.05 4.88 1.83
C GLY A 638 6.40 5.95 0.96
N GLY A 639 6.14 5.58 -0.29
CA GLY A 639 5.34 6.38 -1.21
C GLY A 639 5.98 6.47 -2.58
N ALA A 640 6.71 7.57 -2.84
CA ALA A 640 7.29 7.86 -4.14
C ALA A 640 8.71 8.44 -4.04
N GLY A 641 9.67 7.55 -3.80
CA GLY A 641 11.10 7.74 -3.95
C GLY A 641 11.82 6.51 -3.39
N ASN A 642 13.11 6.60 -3.04
CA ASN A 642 13.90 5.43 -2.66
C ASN A 642 14.00 5.33 -1.14
N ASP A 643 13.06 4.62 -0.53
CA ASP A 643 12.77 4.72 0.90
C ASP A 643 13.55 3.71 1.75
N LEU A 644 13.83 4.08 3.00
CA LEU A 644 14.37 3.19 4.03
C LEU A 644 13.32 2.97 5.12
N ILE A 645 12.75 1.77 5.15
CA ILE A 645 11.66 1.41 6.08
C ILE A 645 12.17 0.37 7.08
N LEU A 646 11.98 0.64 8.37
CA LEU A 646 12.30 -0.26 9.48
C LEU A 646 11.04 -0.44 10.34
N GLY A 647 10.46 -1.65 10.38
CA GLY A 647 9.33 -2.01 11.25
C GLY A 647 9.78 -2.05 12.72
N GLY A 648 10.12 -3.24 13.23
CA GLY A 648 10.96 -3.37 14.42
C GLY A 648 10.69 -4.59 15.29
N LEU A 649 9.68 -4.46 16.16
CA LEU A 649 9.04 -5.56 16.89
C LEU A 649 7.58 -5.51 16.50
N GLY A 650 6.89 -6.63 16.31
CA GLY A 650 5.47 -6.52 15.94
C GLY A 650 5.06 -7.59 14.95
N ASN A 651 4.04 -7.31 14.15
CA ASN A 651 3.63 -8.11 13.01
C ASN A 651 3.29 -7.12 11.90
N ASP A 652 4.33 -6.57 11.29
CA ASP A 652 4.25 -5.27 10.63
C ASP A 652 3.65 -5.35 9.23
N LEU A 653 3.13 -4.22 8.76
CA LEU A 653 2.64 -4.06 7.39
C LEU A 653 3.40 -2.92 6.71
N LEU A 654 4.39 -3.27 5.89
CA LEU A 654 5.36 -2.35 5.30
C LEU A 654 5.18 -2.29 3.77
N HIS A 655 5.13 -1.09 3.22
CA HIS A 655 4.96 -0.81 1.80
C HIS A 655 6.00 0.22 1.34
N GLY A 656 6.81 -0.07 0.31
CA GLY A 656 7.68 0.93 -0.35
C GLY A 656 6.91 1.78 -1.37
N ASP A 657 6.03 1.12 -2.11
CA ASP A 657 5.18 1.63 -3.19
C ASP A 657 5.93 1.98 -4.50
N ALA A 658 6.79 3.00 -4.57
CA ALA A 658 7.37 3.43 -5.86
C ALA A 658 8.79 4.02 -5.82
N GLY A 659 9.81 3.17 -5.70
CA GLY A 659 11.19 3.54 -5.98
C GLY A 659 12.19 2.40 -6.04
N ASN A 660 13.18 2.37 -5.16
CA ASN A 660 14.15 1.26 -5.08
C ASN A 660 14.48 1.10 -3.60
N ASP A 661 13.56 0.44 -2.91
CA ASP A 661 13.37 0.63 -1.47
C ASP A 661 14.14 -0.40 -0.67
N GLU A 662 14.59 -0.05 0.54
CA GLU A 662 15.19 -0.99 1.48
C GLU A 662 14.27 -1.13 2.71
N ILE A 663 13.56 -2.27 2.79
CA ILE A 663 12.54 -2.53 3.80
C ILE A 663 12.97 -3.67 4.71
N GLN A 664 12.89 -3.44 6.01
CA GLN A 664 13.25 -4.38 7.06
C GLN A 664 12.06 -4.56 8.01
N GLY A 665 11.52 -5.79 8.12
CA GLY A 665 10.50 -6.18 9.09
C GLY A 665 11.04 -6.12 10.52
N GLY A 666 11.45 -7.25 11.08
CA GLY A 666 12.11 -7.28 12.38
C GLY A 666 11.91 -8.57 13.17
N ASP A 667 11.58 -8.44 14.46
CA ASP A 667 11.17 -9.57 15.29
C ASP A 667 9.62 -9.69 15.21
N GLY A 668 9.08 -10.49 14.27
CA GLY A 668 7.63 -10.49 13.96
C GLY A 668 7.02 -11.61 13.10
N HIS A 669 5.97 -11.28 12.36
CA HIS A 669 5.33 -12.10 11.32
C HIS A 669 4.84 -11.14 10.23
N ASP A 670 5.81 -10.61 9.51
CA ASP A 670 5.67 -9.32 8.84
C ASP A 670 5.14 -9.50 7.41
N LYS A 671 4.57 -8.42 6.87
CA LYS A 671 4.17 -8.35 5.46
C LYS A 671 4.83 -7.16 4.81
N ILE A 672 5.67 -7.47 3.84
CA ILE A 672 6.49 -6.49 3.15
C ILE A 672 6.09 -6.48 1.69
N TYR A 673 5.81 -5.29 1.17
CA TYR A 673 5.57 -5.02 -0.24
C TYR A 673 6.62 -4.00 -0.70
N GLY A 674 7.43 -4.34 -1.71
CA GLY A 674 8.29 -3.38 -2.40
C GLY A 674 7.41 -2.44 -3.23
N GLY A 675 7.28 -2.70 -4.52
CA GLY A 675 6.32 -2.01 -5.38
C GLY A 675 6.80 -1.88 -6.82
N ASP A 676 6.87 -0.64 -7.32
CA ASP A 676 7.40 -0.29 -8.65
C ASP A 676 8.89 0.08 -8.56
N GLY A 677 9.79 -0.92 -8.62
CA GLY A 677 11.21 -0.74 -8.90
C GLY A 677 12.09 -1.87 -8.33
N ASN A 678 13.38 -1.63 -8.09
CA ASN A 678 14.33 -2.70 -7.74
C ASN A 678 14.60 -2.74 -6.22
N ASP A 679 13.82 -3.52 -5.50
CA ASP A 679 13.68 -3.41 -4.05
C ASP A 679 14.54 -4.41 -3.26
N ARG A 680 14.68 -4.16 -1.96
CA ARG A 680 15.56 -4.88 -1.03
C ARG A 680 14.82 -5.19 0.26
N LEU A 681 14.16 -6.35 0.30
CA LEU A 681 13.20 -6.73 1.33
C LEU A 681 13.79 -7.76 2.30
N PHE A 682 13.67 -7.53 3.61
CA PHE A 682 14.24 -8.37 4.67
C PHE A 682 13.20 -8.65 5.76
N GLY A 683 12.69 -9.89 5.88
CA GLY A 683 11.72 -10.29 6.92
C GLY A 683 12.32 -10.31 8.34
N GLN A 684 13.43 -11.04 8.46
CA GLN A 684 14.35 -11.21 9.60
C GLN A 684 14.10 -12.38 10.57
N VAL A 685 13.11 -12.27 11.46
CA VAL A 685 12.84 -13.24 12.55
C VAL A 685 11.34 -13.41 12.65
N GLY A 686 10.84 -14.54 12.18
CA GLY A 686 9.41 -14.69 12.03
C GLY A 686 9.06 -15.62 10.89
N ASN A 687 7.76 -15.71 10.63
CA ASN A 687 7.25 -16.33 9.39
C ASN A 687 6.66 -15.18 8.58
N ASP A 688 7.38 -14.71 7.58
CA ASP A 688 7.15 -13.44 6.91
C ASP A 688 6.58 -13.65 5.51
N ILE A 689 6.01 -12.58 4.94
CA ILE A 689 5.47 -12.57 3.58
C ILE A 689 6.03 -11.38 2.83
N LEU A 690 6.91 -11.64 1.87
CA LEU A 690 7.60 -10.63 1.06
C LEU A 690 7.05 -10.66 -0.37
N TYR A 691 6.66 -9.51 -0.89
CA TYR A 691 6.29 -9.28 -2.29
C TYR A 691 7.24 -8.23 -2.87
N GLY A 692 8.05 -8.58 -3.86
CA GLY A 692 8.91 -7.65 -4.60
C GLY A 692 8.07 -6.64 -5.36
N GLY A 693 7.55 -7.06 -6.52
CA GLY A 693 6.61 -6.28 -7.30
C GLY A 693 7.00 -6.21 -8.77
N ALA A 694 7.63 -5.10 -9.18
CA ALA A 694 7.97 -4.82 -10.57
C ALA A 694 9.36 -4.17 -10.72
N GLY A 695 10.41 -5.00 -10.65
CA GLY A 695 11.79 -4.65 -10.96
C GLY A 695 12.70 -5.87 -10.82
N ASP A 696 14.03 -5.67 -10.74
CA ASP A 696 14.94 -6.79 -10.43
C ASP A 696 15.19 -6.81 -8.90
N ASP A 697 14.40 -7.59 -8.15
CA ASP A 697 14.28 -7.50 -6.69
C ASP A 697 15.21 -8.44 -5.89
N LEU A 698 15.45 -8.09 -4.62
CA LEU A 698 16.10 -8.95 -3.63
C LEU A 698 15.18 -9.17 -2.42
N LEU A 699 14.68 -10.39 -2.27
CA LEU A 699 13.89 -10.84 -1.13
C LEU A 699 14.72 -11.78 -0.25
N VAL A 700 14.78 -11.50 1.05
CA VAL A 700 15.51 -12.32 2.03
C VAL A 700 14.63 -12.55 3.26
N GLY A 701 14.28 -13.80 3.55
CA GLY A 701 13.55 -14.16 4.77
C GLY A 701 14.33 -13.83 6.05
N PHE A 702 15.65 -13.91 6.01
CA PHE A 702 16.55 -13.71 7.15
C PHE A 702 17.45 -12.45 7.03
N THR A 703 18.29 -12.21 8.05
CA THR A 703 19.44 -11.29 7.93
C THR A 703 20.78 -11.98 8.15
N GLY A 704 21.86 -11.35 7.64
CA GLY A 704 23.24 -11.77 7.93
C GLY A 704 23.63 -11.77 9.42
N ASN A 705 22.81 -11.21 10.31
CA ASN A 705 22.98 -11.36 11.76
C ASN A 705 22.43 -12.71 12.29
N ASN A 706 21.46 -13.31 11.59
CA ASN A 706 20.92 -14.64 11.87
C ASN A 706 21.75 -15.78 11.28
N GLU A 707 22.54 -15.57 10.21
CA GLU A 707 23.61 -16.50 9.80
C GLU A 707 24.51 -16.92 10.99
N ALA A 708 24.82 -15.95 11.86
CA ALA A 708 25.69 -16.17 13.02
C ALA A 708 25.01 -16.91 14.19
N LYS A 709 23.69 -17.12 14.13
CA LYS A 709 22.91 -17.79 15.18
C LYS A 709 22.35 -19.14 14.75
N ARG A 710 21.73 -19.27 13.56
CA ARG A 710 21.00 -20.48 13.10
C ARG A 710 20.27 -21.22 14.24
N THR A 711 19.50 -20.48 15.04
CA THR A 711 18.75 -21.03 16.18
C THR A 711 17.42 -20.32 16.33
N LEU A 712 16.37 -20.96 15.80
CA LEU A 712 14.99 -20.69 16.12
C LEU A 712 14.78 -20.64 17.64
N GLY A 713 14.00 -19.68 18.11
CA GLY A 713 13.47 -19.67 19.46
C GLY A 713 12.49 -20.83 19.69
N PRO A 714 12.13 -21.14 20.96
CA PRO A 714 11.31 -22.31 21.28
C PRO A 714 9.84 -22.21 20.83
N GLY A 715 9.57 -22.40 19.54
CA GLY A 715 8.24 -22.34 18.94
C GLY A 715 8.19 -21.63 17.59
N GLU A 716 9.25 -20.89 17.24
CA GLU A 716 9.48 -20.34 15.90
C GLU A 716 9.72 -21.47 14.89
N THR A 717 9.39 -21.17 13.63
CA THR A 717 9.54 -22.08 12.48
C THR A 717 10.34 -21.47 11.35
N ASP A 718 10.34 -20.13 11.26
CA ASP A 718 10.93 -19.31 10.21
C ASP A 718 10.49 -19.70 8.78
N ASN A 719 9.20 -20.01 8.62
CA ASN A 719 8.62 -20.46 7.35
C ASN A 719 8.09 -19.28 6.52
N ASP A 720 8.86 -18.84 5.54
CA ASP A 720 8.61 -17.60 4.81
C ASP A 720 7.92 -17.81 3.45
N TYR A 721 7.25 -16.74 2.97
CA TYR A 721 6.59 -16.70 1.66
C TYR A 721 7.17 -15.55 0.83
N LEU A 722 8.03 -15.89 -0.13
CA LEU A 722 8.73 -14.93 -0.99
C LEU A 722 8.11 -14.96 -2.40
N TYR A 723 7.62 -13.81 -2.85
CA TYR A 723 7.06 -13.60 -4.18
C TYR A 723 7.86 -12.52 -4.90
N GLY A 724 8.60 -12.86 -5.97
CA GLY A 724 9.37 -11.90 -6.78
C GLY A 724 8.45 -10.91 -7.49
N GLY A 725 8.03 -11.21 -8.72
CA GLY A 725 6.98 -10.43 -9.38
C GLY A 725 7.12 -10.35 -10.90
N GLU A 726 7.37 -9.16 -11.43
CA GLU A 726 7.83 -8.93 -12.81
C GLU A 726 9.29 -8.49 -12.78
N GLY A 727 10.25 -9.39 -13.07
CA GLY A 727 11.64 -9.10 -12.75
C GLY A 727 12.69 -10.11 -13.21
N ASN A 728 13.88 -10.02 -12.61
CA ASN A 728 14.88 -11.10 -12.58
C ASN A 728 15.34 -11.21 -11.13
N ASP A 729 14.52 -11.84 -10.31
CA ASP A 729 14.53 -11.63 -8.87
C ASP A 729 15.49 -12.58 -8.15
N THR A 730 15.90 -12.22 -6.93
CA THR A 730 16.70 -13.07 -6.05
C THR A 730 15.95 -13.30 -4.75
N LEU A 731 15.49 -14.53 -4.53
CA LEU A 731 14.73 -14.96 -3.36
C LEU A 731 15.58 -15.90 -2.50
N LEU A 732 15.77 -15.56 -1.22
CA LEU A 732 16.58 -16.31 -0.26
C LEU A 732 15.74 -16.63 0.99
N GLY A 733 15.36 -17.89 1.21
CA GLY A 733 14.48 -18.35 2.31
C GLY A 733 15.15 -18.31 3.69
N GLY A 734 15.99 -19.30 4.00
CA GLY A 734 16.94 -19.29 5.11
C GLY A 734 16.96 -20.57 5.95
N LEU A 735 16.14 -20.58 7.00
CA LEU A 735 15.85 -21.73 7.85
C LEU A 735 14.33 -21.83 7.93
N GLY A 736 13.72 -22.98 7.66
CA GLY A 736 12.26 -23.10 7.68
C GLY A 736 11.76 -23.93 6.51
N ASP A 737 10.48 -24.32 6.50
CA ASP A 737 9.89 -24.89 5.26
C ASP A 737 9.30 -23.73 4.42
N ASP A 738 10.09 -23.21 3.48
CA ASP A 738 9.83 -21.95 2.77
C ASP A 738 9.05 -22.12 1.45
N TYR A 739 8.42 -21.03 1.00
CA TYR A 739 7.71 -20.94 -0.27
C TYR A 739 8.29 -19.81 -1.13
N LEU A 740 8.94 -20.17 -2.25
CA LEU A 740 9.60 -19.23 -3.16
C LEU A 740 8.92 -19.26 -4.54
N ASP A 741 8.40 -18.12 -4.99
CA ASP A 741 7.76 -17.93 -6.30
C ASP A 741 8.38 -16.72 -7.00
N GLY A 742 9.36 -16.95 -7.87
CA GLY A 742 10.07 -15.88 -8.58
C GLY A 742 9.17 -15.04 -9.49
N GLY A 743 8.11 -15.63 -10.04
CA GLY A 743 7.24 -14.93 -10.96
C GLY A 743 7.86 -14.74 -12.35
N ALA A 744 7.56 -13.62 -13.01
CA ALA A 744 7.73 -13.44 -14.44
C ALA A 744 9.15 -13.01 -14.86
N GLY A 745 10.13 -13.91 -14.74
CA GLY A 745 11.52 -13.55 -15.01
C GLY A 745 12.48 -14.65 -15.45
N ALA A 746 13.66 -14.55 -14.87
CA ALA A 746 14.77 -15.50 -14.97
C ALA A 746 15.47 -15.53 -13.61
N ASP A 747 14.74 -16.07 -12.65
CA ASP A 747 14.91 -15.73 -11.23
C ASP A 747 15.90 -16.67 -10.54
N HIS A 748 16.45 -16.24 -9.41
CA HIS A 748 17.39 -17.00 -8.60
C HIS A 748 16.77 -17.30 -7.23
N MET A 749 16.56 -18.58 -6.92
CA MET A 749 15.90 -19.03 -5.69
C MET A 749 16.82 -19.95 -4.88
N GLU A 750 16.98 -19.68 -3.60
CA GLU A 750 17.73 -20.50 -2.63
C GLU A 750 16.88 -20.60 -1.36
N GLY A 751 16.30 -21.76 -1.08
CA GLY A 751 15.44 -22.02 0.08
C GLY A 751 16.29 -22.11 1.34
N GLY A 752 16.96 -23.24 1.58
CA GLY A 752 17.96 -23.38 2.64
C GLY A 752 17.67 -24.58 3.55
N GLU A 753 17.89 -24.45 4.87
CA GLU A 753 17.65 -25.58 5.78
C GLU A 753 16.15 -25.78 6.08
N GLY A 754 15.45 -26.53 5.23
CA GLY A 754 14.12 -27.08 5.50
C GLY A 754 13.53 -27.86 4.33
N ASN A 755 12.20 -27.97 4.23
CA ASN A 755 11.53 -28.71 3.16
C ASN A 755 10.82 -27.74 2.22
N ASP A 756 11.57 -27.17 1.28
CA ASP A 756 11.17 -25.95 0.57
C ASP A 756 10.32 -26.23 -0.67
N THR A 757 9.54 -25.22 -1.06
CA THR A 757 8.69 -25.26 -2.25
C THR A 757 9.04 -24.14 -3.21
N TYR A 758 9.61 -24.51 -4.36
CA TYR A 758 9.98 -23.60 -5.44
C TYR A 758 8.92 -23.62 -6.55
N ILE A 759 8.41 -22.45 -6.95
CA ILE A 759 7.53 -22.28 -8.10
C ILE A 759 8.37 -21.85 -9.30
N VAL A 760 8.25 -22.58 -10.41
CA VAL A 760 9.02 -22.33 -11.64
C VAL A 760 8.07 -22.15 -12.82
N ASN A 761 7.91 -20.91 -13.27
CA ASN A 761 7.10 -20.59 -14.44
C ASN A 761 7.92 -20.16 -15.67
N SER A 762 9.24 -20.00 -15.55
CA SER A 762 10.15 -19.74 -16.65
C SER A 762 11.24 -20.82 -16.75
N VAL A 763 11.71 -21.09 -17.96
CA VAL A 763 12.79 -22.09 -18.20
C VAL A 763 14.19 -21.53 -17.91
N ASN A 764 14.26 -20.26 -17.50
CA ASN A 764 15.51 -19.59 -17.15
C ASN A 764 15.76 -19.52 -15.64
N ASP A 765 14.78 -19.91 -14.83
CA ASP A 765 14.82 -19.85 -13.37
C ASP A 765 15.86 -20.85 -12.83
N VAL A 766 16.66 -20.38 -11.88
CA VAL A 766 17.79 -21.11 -11.29
C VAL A 766 17.54 -21.32 -9.81
N ILE A 767 17.34 -22.58 -9.44
CA ILE A 767 17.29 -22.98 -8.03
C ILE A 767 18.70 -23.40 -7.57
N LEU A 768 19.16 -22.89 -6.44
CA LEU A 768 20.39 -23.32 -5.77
C LEU A 768 20.01 -24.06 -4.49
N GLU A 769 20.48 -25.30 -4.39
CA GLU A 769 20.20 -26.20 -3.27
C GLU A 769 21.51 -26.88 -2.84
N TYR A 770 21.83 -26.95 -1.55
CA TYR A 770 23.01 -27.69 -1.07
C TYR A 770 22.64 -29.05 -0.47
N ALA A 771 23.66 -29.91 -0.35
CA ALA A 771 23.43 -31.27 0.09
C ALA A 771 23.08 -31.33 1.59
N ASN A 772 21.98 -32.03 1.91
CA ASN A 772 21.43 -32.27 3.25
C ASN A 772 20.73 -31.05 3.90
N GLU A 773 20.14 -30.14 3.11
CA GLU A 773 19.39 -29.01 3.65
C GLU A 773 17.89 -29.35 3.88
N GLY A 774 17.21 -30.11 3.00
CA GLY A 774 16.12 -30.99 3.45
C GLY A 774 15.46 -31.96 2.46
N TYR A 775 14.22 -31.66 2.03
CA TYR A 775 13.46 -32.48 1.05
C TYR A 775 12.56 -31.59 0.21
N ASP A 776 13.02 -31.29 -1.00
CA ASP A 776 12.64 -30.04 -1.65
C ASP A 776 11.81 -30.29 -2.91
N THR A 777 10.78 -29.45 -3.10
CA THR A 777 9.73 -29.65 -4.10
C THR A 777 9.70 -28.51 -5.11
N VAL A 778 9.95 -28.82 -6.38
CA VAL A 778 9.72 -27.91 -7.50
C VAL A 778 8.32 -28.14 -8.08
N ILE A 779 7.55 -27.06 -8.23
CA ILE A 779 6.27 -27.04 -8.95
C ILE A 779 6.46 -26.21 -10.21
N SER A 780 6.40 -26.83 -11.39
CA SER A 780 6.67 -26.14 -12.66
C SER A 780 5.48 -26.10 -13.62
N SER A 781 5.24 -24.92 -14.20
CA SER A 781 4.35 -24.73 -15.37
C SER A 781 5.11 -24.74 -16.70
N ALA A 782 6.41 -25.06 -16.69
CA ALA A 782 7.28 -25.16 -17.86
C ALA A 782 7.83 -26.60 -18.01
N ASN A 783 8.63 -26.83 -19.06
CA ASN A 783 9.44 -28.05 -19.12
C ASN A 783 10.66 -27.83 -18.22
N TYR A 784 10.87 -28.71 -17.22
CA TYR A 784 11.92 -28.50 -16.23
C TYR A 784 12.82 -29.72 -16.02
N ILE A 785 14.07 -29.45 -15.67
CA ILE A 785 15.11 -30.42 -15.30
C ILE A 785 15.53 -30.02 -13.89
N LEU A 786 15.44 -30.92 -12.92
CA LEU A 786 15.83 -30.61 -11.54
C LEU A 786 17.31 -30.27 -11.44
N ASN A 787 17.63 -29.20 -10.70
CA ASN A 787 18.97 -28.90 -10.25
C ASN A 787 19.42 -29.96 -9.23
N ALA A 788 20.72 -30.08 -9.00
CA ALA A 788 21.26 -31.05 -8.03
C ALA A 788 20.70 -30.79 -6.61
N ASN A 789 20.64 -31.83 -5.79
CA ASN A 789 20.12 -31.82 -4.41
C ASN A 789 18.59 -31.70 -4.24
N LEU A 790 17.81 -31.39 -5.29
CA LEU A 790 16.33 -31.36 -5.22
C LEU A 790 15.72 -32.76 -5.39
N GLU A 791 14.74 -33.15 -4.56
CA GLU A 791 14.14 -34.50 -4.62
C GLU A 791 12.84 -34.63 -5.44
N GLU A 792 11.95 -33.63 -5.44
CA GLU A 792 10.61 -33.77 -6.02
C GLU A 792 10.30 -32.74 -7.13
N LEU A 793 9.75 -33.21 -8.26
CA LEU A 793 9.24 -32.37 -9.35
C LEU A 793 7.74 -32.64 -9.57
N ARG A 794 6.93 -31.58 -9.64
CA ARG A 794 5.50 -31.63 -9.98
C ARG A 794 5.20 -30.75 -11.19
N LEU A 795 4.49 -31.31 -12.17
CA LEU A 795 4.03 -30.56 -13.35
C LEU A 795 2.63 -29.98 -13.10
N VAL A 796 2.46 -28.68 -13.37
CA VAL A 796 1.17 -27.99 -13.19
C VAL A 796 0.13 -28.48 -14.20
N GLU A 797 -1.11 -28.65 -13.75
CA GLU A 797 -2.22 -29.13 -14.57
C GLU A 797 -2.60 -28.17 -15.72
N GLY A 798 -3.02 -28.76 -16.85
CA GLY A 798 -3.45 -28.01 -18.04
C GLY A 798 -2.35 -27.62 -19.03
N PHE A 799 -1.07 -27.89 -18.71
CA PHE A 799 0.08 -27.64 -19.58
C PHE A 799 0.60 -28.94 -20.22
N ASN A 800 0.99 -28.88 -21.49
CA ASN A 800 1.68 -30.00 -22.16
C ASN A 800 3.19 -29.85 -21.97
N ILE A 801 3.67 -30.29 -20.81
CA ILE A 801 5.04 -30.13 -20.31
C ILE A 801 5.63 -31.48 -19.89
N ASN A 802 6.94 -31.49 -19.66
CA ASN A 802 7.75 -32.68 -19.42
C ASN A 802 8.67 -32.44 -18.22
N GLY A 803 8.98 -33.50 -17.47
CA GLY A 803 9.83 -33.44 -16.28
C GLY A 803 11.08 -34.29 -16.41
N THR A 804 12.19 -33.83 -15.86
CA THR A 804 13.45 -34.59 -15.80
C THR A 804 14.11 -34.43 -14.43
N GLY A 805 14.62 -35.52 -13.88
CA GLY A 805 15.31 -35.58 -12.58
C GLY A 805 16.77 -35.14 -12.62
N ASN A 806 17.50 -35.53 -11.58
CA ASN A 806 18.94 -35.37 -11.33
C ASN A 806 19.53 -36.73 -10.86
N ALA A 807 20.73 -36.77 -10.25
CA ALA A 807 21.35 -38.02 -9.77
C ALA A 807 20.76 -38.64 -8.48
N LEU A 808 19.69 -38.08 -7.92
CA LEU A 808 19.06 -38.58 -6.68
C LEU A 808 17.95 -39.59 -6.97
N ASP A 809 17.44 -40.24 -5.93
CA ASP A 809 16.23 -41.06 -6.01
C ASP A 809 14.98 -40.14 -6.11
N ASN A 810 14.73 -39.53 -7.27
CA ASN A 810 13.72 -38.49 -7.42
C ASN A 810 12.28 -39.00 -7.39
N ARG A 811 11.37 -38.09 -7.04
CA ARG A 811 9.93 -38.27 -7.25
C ARG A 811 9.44 -37.29 -8.32
N ILE A 812 9.00 -37.80 -9.46
CA ILE A 812 8.48 -36.99 -10.57
C ILE A 812 6.97 -37.26 -10.72
N VAL A 813 6.18 -36.20 -10.68
CA VAL A 813 4.71 -36.22 -10.79
C VAL A 813 4.28 -35.41 -12.02
N GLY A 814 3.72 -36.10 -13.00
CA GLY A 814 3.09 -35.55 -14.18
C GLY A 814 1.70 -34.96 -13.91
N ASN A 815 0.97 -34.71 -14.99
CA ASN A 815 -0.34 -34.05 -15.00
C ASN A 815 -1.32 -34.80 -15.92
N SER A 816 -2.41 -34.16 -16.35
CA SER A 816 -3.42 -34.79 -17.23
C SER A 816 -3.12 -34.72 -18.75
N ALA A 817 -1.91 -34.31 -19.15
CA ALA A 817 -1.44 -34.30 -20.55
C ALA A 817 -0.46 -35.45 -20.82
N ASP A 818 -0.16 -35.72 -22.09
CA ASP A 818 0.84 -36.73 -22.51
C ASP A 818 2.26 -36.26 -22.13
N ASN A 819 2.77 -36.62 -20.94
CA ASN A 819 4.07 -36.21 -20.43
C ASN A 819 5.20 -37.16 -20.84
N ILE A 820 6.41 -36.62 -20.98
CA ILE A 820 7.66 -37.39 -20.93
C ILE A 820 8.28 -37.17 -19.55
N LEU A 821 8.46 -38.26 -18.80
CA LEU A 821 9.12 -38.28 -17.50
C LEU A 821 10.42 -39.10 -17.60
N ASP A 822 11.54 -38.51 -17.19
CA ASP A 822 12.87 -39.13 -17.22
C ASP A 822 13.55 -38.90 -15.87
N GLY A 823 13.71 -39.94 -15.06
CA GLY A 823 14.44 -39.87 -13.79
C GLY A 823 15.94 -39.59 -13.95
N VAL A 824 16.46 -39.68 -15.18
CA VAL A 824 17.89 -39.83 -15.47
C VAL A 824 18.53 -40.95 -14.64
N THR A 825 19.31 -40.66 -13.60
CA THR A 825 20.00 -41.71 -12.83
C THR A 825 19.67 -41.64 -11.34
N GLY A 826 18.66 -42.38 -10.91
CA GLY A 826 18.28 -42.51 -9.51
C GLY A 826 17.67 -43.88 -9.26
N ALA A 827 17.05 -44.12 -8.10
CA ALA A 827 16.01 -45.13 -7.95
C ALA A 827 14.63 -44.46 -7.98
N ASP A 828 14.24 -43.99 -9.16
CA ASP A 828 13.22 -42.95 -9.31
C ASP A 828 11.79 -43.46 -9.14
N THR A 829 10.88 -42.59 -8.70
CA THR A 829 9.44 -42.81 -8.80
C THR A 829 8.83 -41.81 -9.78
N MET A 830 8.39 -42.31 -10.93
CA MET A 830 7.69 -41.52 -11.95
C MET A 830 6.20 -41.87 -11.93
N ILE A 831 5.35 -40.85 -11.83
CA ILE A 831 3.88 -40.96 -11.80
C ILE A 831 3.36 -40.05 -12.91
N GLY A 832 2.80 -40.59 -13.98
CA GLY A 832 2.34 -39.85 -15.16
C GLY A 832 1.00 -39.18 -14.89
N GLY A 833 -0.07 -39.95 -14.99
CA GLY A 833 -1.44 -39.48 -14.80
C GLY A 833 -2.31 -39.87 -15.98
N LYS A 834 -3.23 -38.99 -16.39
CA LYS A 834 -4.22 -39.32 -17.45
C LYS A 834 -3.73 -39.07 -18.88
N GLY A 835 -2.42 -38.95 -19.06
CA GLY A 835 -1.79 -38.81 -20.36
C GLY A 835 -1.69 -40.15 -21.07
N ASN A 836 -1.04 -40.17 -22.23
CA ASN A 836 -0.39 -41.36 -22.79
C ASN A 836 1.10 -41.17 -22.53
N ASP A 837 1.54 -41.52 -21.33
CA ASP A 837 2.78 -41.05 -20.76
C ASP A 837 3.99 -41.88 -21.22
N THR A 838 5.14 -41.22 -21.32
CA THR A 838 6.40 -41.84 -21.75
C THR A 838 7.45 -41.75 -20.65
N TYR A 839 7.84 -42.91 -20.15
CA TYR A 839 8.78 -43.07 -19.05
C TYR A 839 10.15 -43.54 -19.56
N TYR A 840 11.23 -42.89 -19.12
CA TYR A 840 12.58 -43.40 -19.33
C TYR A 840 13.06 -44.15 -18.09
N VAL A 841 13.53 -45.39 -18.28
CA VAL A 841 13.99 -46.27 -17.21
C VAL A 841 15.41 -46.72 -17.51
N ASP A 842 16.32 -46.56 -16.55
CA ASP A 842 17.69 -47.06 -16.66
C ASP A 842 18.32 -47.60 -15.38
N ASN A 843 17.68 -47.41 -14.24
CA ASN A 843 18.05 -48.08 -13.00
C ASN A 843 17.05 -49.19 -12.65
N VAL A 844 17.54 -50.26 -12.02
CA VAL A 844 16.71 -51.35 -11.50
C VAL A 844 15.85 -50.92 -10.31
N GLY A 845 16.12 -49.73 -9.74
CA GLY A 845 15.28 -49.08 -8.74
C GLY A 845 14.04 -48.40 -9.29
N ASP A 846 14.01 -48.07 -10.59
CA ASP A 846 12.99 -47.20 -11.18
C ASP A 846 11.59 -47.81 -11.13
N ARG A 847 10.65 -47.01 -10.63
CA ARG A 847 9.26 -47.37 -10.47
C ARG A 847 8.36 -46.40 -11.22
N VAL A 848 7.84 -46.88 -12.34
CA VAL A 848 6.69 -46.32 -13.04
C VAL A 848 5.41 -46.66 -12.27
N VAL A 849 4.52 -45.68 -12.08
CA VAL A 849 3.29 -45.81 -11.31
C VAL A 849 2.10 -45.30 -12.13
N GLU A 850 1.24 -46.24 -12.55
CA GLU A 850 0.02 -45.96 -13.32
C GLU A 850 -1.25 -46.50 -12.66
N PHE A 851 -2.40 -45.88 -12.97
CA PHE A 851 -3.71 -46.34 -12.51
C PHE A 851 -4.65 -46.73 -13.66
N ALA A 852 -5.63 -47.58 -13.33
CA ALA A 852 -6.49 -48.21 -14.32
C ALA A 852 -7.38 -47.21 -15.08
N GLY A 853 -7.10 -47.08 -16.38
CA GLY A 853 -7.85 -46.22 -17.29
C GLY A 853 -7.38 -44.76 -17.30
N GLU A 854 -6.13 -44.52 -16.93
CA GLU A 854 -5.50 -43.21 -17.06
C GLU A 854 -4.87 -43.02 -18.45
N GLY A 855 -4.09 -43.98 -18.99
CA GLY A 855 -3.43 -43.82 -20.30
C GLY A 855 -3.39 -45.00 -21.27
N ILE A 856 -2.45 -44.89 -22.23
CA ILE A 856 -1.83 -45.99 -22.99
C ILE A 856 -0.33 -45.71 -22.94
N ASP A 857 0.34 -46.32 -21.97
CA ASP A 857 1.60 -45.76 -21.47
C ASP A 857 2.80 -46.54 -21.98
N THR A 858 3.96 -45.87 -22.05
CA THR A 858 5.15 -46.37 -22.75
C THR A 858 6.40 -46.24 -21.91
N VAL A 859 7.02 -47.37 -21.58
CA VAL A 859 8.37 -47.41 -21.01
C VAL A 859 9.41 -47.50 -22.12
N GLN A 860 10.40 -46.62 -22.08
CA GLN A 860 11.61 -46.60 -22.89
C GLN A 860 12.77 -47.07 -21.99
N SER A 861 13.13 -48.35 -22.05
CA SER A 861 14.07 -48.97 -21.12
C SER A 861 15.48 -49.13 -21.69
N LYS A 862 16.49 -48.68 -20.93
CA LYS A 862 17.93 -48.93 -21.19
C LYS A 862 18.42 -50.22 -20.51
N ILE A 863 17.60 -50.83 -19.66
CA ILE A 863 17.88 -52.07 -18.91
C ILE A 863 16.88 -53.19 -19.23
N SER A 864 17.11 -54.39 -18.68
CA SER A 864 16.08 -55.43 -18.65
C SER A 864 14.95 -54.98 -17.72
N TYR A 865 13.71 -54.93 -18.21
CA TYR A 865 12.59 -54.36 -17.47
C TYR A 865 11.33 -55.23 -17.52
N THR A 866 10.52 -55.12 -16.47
CA THR A 866 9.20 -55.75 -16.35
C THR A 866 8.18 -54.65 -16.13
N LEU A 867 7.18 -54.55 -17.00
CA LEU A 867 6.14 -53.52 -16.88
C LEU A 867 5.38 -53.63 -15.55
N GLY A 868 5.12 -52.48 -14.93
CA GLY A 868 4.21 -52.36 -13.79
C GLY A 868 2.77 -52.69 -14.18
N GLU A 869 1.85 -52.76 -13.21
CA GLU A 869 0.42 -52.82 -13.51
C GLU A 869 -0.02 -51.54 -14.24
N HIS A 870 -0.97 -51.65 -15.17
CA HIS A 870 -1.55 -50.52 -15.94
C HIS A 870 -0.63 -49.84 -16.98
N VAL A 871 0.50 -50.47 -17.36
CA VAL A 871 1.35 -49.96 -18.46
C VAL A 871 1.28 -50.91 -19.67
N GLU A 872 1.02 -50.39 -20.87
CA GLU A 872 0.81 -51.21 -22.07
C GLU A 872 2.07 -51.49 -22.89
N ASN A 873 3.00 -50.53 -23.01
CA ASN A 873 4.07 -50.60 -24.01
C ASN A 873 5.46 -50.61 -23.38
N LEU A 874 6.36 -51.47 -23.88
CA LEU A 874 7.77 -51.53 -23.52
C LEU A 874 8.65 -51.49 -24.77
N ASN A 875 9.45 -50.44 -24.89
CA ASN A 875 10.48 -50.31 -25.91
C ASN A 875 11.85 -50.51 -25.25
N LEU A 876 12.57 -51.55 -25.66
CA LEU A 876 13.98 -51.68 -25.30
C LEU A 876 14.77 -50.72 -26.19
N LEU A 877 15.53 -49.80 -25.59
CA LEU A 877 16.27 -48.77 -26.32
C LEU A 877 17.57 -49.32 -26.91
N ASP A 878 17.94 -48.77 -28.07
CA ASP A 878 19.29 -48.77 -28.61
C ASP A 878 19.53 -47.47 -29.37
N PHE A 879 20.80 -47.13 -29.56
CA PHE A 879 21.23 -45.88 -30.19
C PHE A 879 20.54 -45.56 -31.55
N GLY A 880 20.22 -46.58 -32.35
CA GLY A 880 19.67 -46.39 -33.69
C GLY A 880 18.21 -45.92 -33.71
N LYS A 881 17.48 -46.07 -32.60
CA LYS A 881 16.07 -45.70 -32.48
C LYS A 881 15.95 -44.20 -32.15
N PRO A 882 15.15 -43.42 -32.90
CA PRO A 882 14.84 -42.06 -32.50
C PRO A 882 13.83 -42.05 -31.35
N GLU A 883 14.10 -41.26 -30.34
CA GLU A 883 13.13 -40.84 -29.32
C GLU A 883 12.07 -39.95 -29.98
N LYS A 884 10.82 -39.98 -29.48
CA LYS A 884 9.80 -39.00 -29.84
C LYS A 884 9.80 -37.88 -28.82
N GLY A 885 9.51 -36.66 -29.27
CA GLY A 885 9.36 -35.52 -28.36
C GLY A 885 8.69 -34.32 -29.03
N LEU A 886 8.61 -33.24 -28.27
CA LEU A 886 8.17 -31.93 -28.71
C LEU A 886 9.32 -30.94 -28.55
N VAL A 887 9.51 -30.09 -29.56
CA VAL A 887 10.42 -28.94 -29.51
C VAL A 887 9.65 -27.75 -30.04
N ASP A 888 9.51 -26.69 -29.23
CA ASP A 888 8.69 -25.51 -29.52
C ASP A 888 7.25 -25.85 -29.96
N GLY A 889 6.66 -26.88 -29.35
CA GLY A 889 5.34 -27.41 -29.70
C GLY A 889 5.26 -28.21 -31.02
N VAL A 890 6.40 -28.45 -31.69
CA VAL A 890 6.49 -29.26 -32.92
C VAL A 890 6.88 -30.69 -32.59
N ALA A 891 6.10 -31.66 -33.08
CA ALA A 891 6.42 -33.09 -32.94
C ALA A 891 7.70 -33.46 -33.72
N VAL A 892 8.64 -34.10 -33.03
CA VAL A 892 9.97 -34.43 -33.56
C VAL A 892 10.42 -35.84 -33.22
N HIS A 893 11.31 -36.35 -34.06
CA HIS A 893 12.17 -37.50 -33.83
C HIS A 893 13.58 -37.03 -33.46
N VAL A 894 14.05 -37.41 -32.28
CA VAL A 894 15.37 -37.06 -31.75
C VAL A 894 16.27 -38.28 -31.85
N TYR A 895 17.35 -38.19 -32.63
CA TYR A 895 18.37 -39.24 -32.72
C TYR A 895 19.59 -38.87 -31.88
N GLY A 896 20.27 -39.85 -31.28
CA GLY A 896 21.32 -39.62 -30.28
C GLY A 896 20.74 -39.62 -28.87
N TYR A 897 21.50 -39.15 -27.87
CA TYR A 897 21.10 -39.19 -26.46
C TYR A 897 21.29 -37.84 -25.75
N PRO A 898 20.34 -36.91 -25.95
CA PRO A 898 20.40 -35.56 -25.41
C PRO A 898 19.61 -35.35 -24.11
N LYS A 899 19.33 -36.42 -23.36
CA LYS A 899 18.68 -36.32 -22.03
C LYS A 899 19.36 -37.22 -20.99
N ALA A 900 19.77 -38.41 -21.43
CA ALA A 900 20.23 -39.52 -20.60
C ALA A 900 21.66 -39.45 -20.03
N ASN A 901 22.27 -38.26 -19.88
CA ASN A 901 23.62 -38.17 -19.31
C ASN A 901 23.76 -36.87 -18.49
N GLU A 902 24.27 -36.98 -17.27
CA GLU A 902 24.88 -35.87 -16.54
C GLU A 902 26.15 -35.43 -17.28
N LEU A 903 25.98 -34.52 -18.23
CA LEU A 903 27.09 -33.96 -18.98
C LEU A 903 27.61 -32.74 -18.24
N ASP A 904 28.92 -32.67 -18.11
CA ASP A 904 29.58 -31.58 -17.44
C ASP A 904 29.33 -30.27 -18.19
N TYR A 905 28.52 -29.41 -17.56
CA TYR A 905 28.14 -28.09 -18.03
C TYR A 905 29.01 -26.99 -17.42
N MET A 906 30.02 -27.34 -16.61
CA MET A 906 30.96 -26.39 -16.00
C MET A 906 32.38 -26.62 -16.52
N GLN A 907 32.90 -25.69 -17.32
CA GLN A 907 34.31 -25.72 -17.65
C GLN A 907 35.16 -25.09 -16.54
N GLY A 908 36.27 -25.74 -16.18
CA GLY A 908 37.42 -25.07 -15.56
C GLY A 908 37.41 -24.94 -14.04
N ASP A 909 36.46 -25.58 -13.37
CA ASP A 909 36.39 -25.79 -11.94
C ASP A 909 37.26 -27.00 -11.49
N ALA A 910 37.29 -28.08 -12.29
CA ALA A 910 37.88 -29.36 -11.87
C ALA A 910 39.42 -29.36 -11.75
N VAL A 911 40.13 -28.38 -12.33
CA VAL A 911 41.60 -28.23 -12.19
C VAL A 911 41.99 -26.77 -11.96
N PRO A 912 42.51 -26.42 -10.76
CA PRO A 912 42.87 -25.04 -10.44
C PRO A 912 43.77 -24.40 -11.48
N ARG A 913 43.38 -23.19 -11.91
CA ARG A 913 44.08 -22.32 -12.89
C ARG A 913 43.99 -22.74 -14.35
N PHE A 914 43.12 -23.68 -14.72
CA PHE A 914 42.86 -24.09 -16.09
C PHE A 914 41.39 -23.84 -16.42
N GLN A 915 41.04 -22.63 -16.85
CA GLN A 915 39.64 -22.23 -17.12
C GLN A 915 39.24 -22.31 -18.60
N GLY A 916 40.20 -22.41 -19.52
CA GLY A 916 39.95 -22.55 -20.96
C GLY A 916 39.79 -24.01 -21.38
N THR A 917 38.90 -24.77 -20.75
CA THR A 917 38.85 -26.22 -20.86
C THR A 917 37.75 -26.79 -21.76
N CYS A 918 36.84 -25.99 -22.35
CA CYS A 918 35.69 -26.44 -23.17
C CYS A 918 35.91 -27.69 -24.06
N ALA A 919 37.01 -27.77 -24.80
CA ALA A 919 37.33 -28.90 -25.68
C ALA A 919 37.70 -30.19 -24.91
N LEU A 920 38.22 -30.05 -23.70
CA LEU A 920 38.54 -31.13 -22.76
C LEU A 920 37.28 -31.57 -22.00
N THR A 921 36.44 -30.63 -21.57
CA THR A 921 35.10 -30.88 -21.00
C THR A 921 34.21 -31.60 -22.02
N SER A 922 34.19 -31.13 -23.27
CA SER A 922 33.49 -31.82 -24.38
C SER A 922 34.03 -33.24 -24.63
N ILE A 923 35.33 -33.48 -24.45
CA ILE A 923 35.91 -34.83 -24.54
C ILE A 923 35.49 -35.69 -23.34
N ALA A 924 35.40 -35.15 -22.13
CA ALA A 924 34.86 -35.86 -20.97
C ALA A 924 33.40 -36.27 -21.24
N ASN A 925 32.57 -35.32 -21.70
CA ASN A 925 31.17 -35.54 -22.06
C ASN A 925 30.99 -36.61 -23.16
N LEU A 926 31.87 -36.63 -24.17
CA LEU A 926 31.87 -37.70 -25.18
C LEU A 926 32.32 -39.05 -24.59
N LEU A 927 33.27 -39.08 -23.64
CA LEU A 927 33.72 -40.30 -22.98
C LEU A 927 32.65 -40.90 -22.05
N THR A 928 31.87 -40.06 -21.34
CA THR A 928 30.68 -40.48 -20.59
C THR A 928 29.72 -41.27 -21.49
N GLN A 929 29.43 -40.74 -22.69
CA GLN A 929 28.62 -41.43 -23.72
C GLN A 929 29.24 -42.73 -24.29
N THR A 930 30.40 -43.19 -23.83
CA THR A 930 31.03 -44.45 -24.31
C THR A 930 30.95 -45.61 -23.32
N GLY A 931 30.28 -45.44 -22.18
CA GLY A 931 30.31 -46.43 -21.10
C GLY A 931 31.67 -46.52 -20.37
N THR A 932 32.54 -45.52 -20.59
CA THR A 932 33.77 -45.32 -19.80
C THR A 932 33.80 -43.91 -19.18
N PRO A 933 32.85 -43.59 -18.26
CA PRO A 933 32.76 -42.28 -17.63
C PRO A 933 34.09 -41.86 -17.00
N THR A 934 34.46 -40.60 -17.23
CA THR A 934 35.75 -40.01 -16.88
C THR A 934 35.53 -38.54 -16.56
N THR A 935 36.00 -38.06 -15.41
CA THR A 935 35.82 -36.66 -14.97
C THR A 935 36.55 -35.66 -15.88
N GLU A 936 36.08 -34.40 -15.98
CA GLU A 936 36.83 -33.33 -16.65
C GLU A 936 38.26 -33.25 -16.10
N GLY A 937 38.39 -33.29 -14.77
CA GLY A 937 39.68 -33.30 -14.08
C GLY A 937 40.63 -34.40 -14.55
N ASP A 938 40.16 -35.61 -14.85
CA ASP A 938 40.98 -36.70 -15.42
C ASP A 938 41.41 -36.43 -16.87
N VAL A 939 40.49 -35.90 -17.69
CA VAL A 939 40.78 -35.53 -19.09
C VAL A 939 41.78 -34.37 -19.15
N VAL A 940 41.58 -33.34 -18.34
CA VAL A 940 42.46 -32.16 -18.22
C VAL A 940 43.84 -32.56 -17.70
N ARG A 941 43.93 -33.34 -16.61
CA ARG A 941 45.21 -33.85 -16.09
C ARG A 941 45.95 -34.68 -17.15
N ARG A 942 45.26 -35.56 -17.89
CA ARG A 942 45.88 -36.34 -18.97
C ARG A 942 46.35 -35.47 -20.14
N ALA A 943 45.61 -34.42 -20.51
CA ALA A 943 46.00 -33.47 -21.54
C ALA A 943 47.25 -32.66 -21.14
N ILE A 944 47.35 -32.27 -19.87
CA ILE A 944 48.53 -31.61 -19.29
C ILE A 944 49.75 -32.53 -19.37
N ASP A 945 49.65 -33.76 -18.86
CA ASP A 945 50.75 -34.74 -18.81
C ASP A 945 51.34 -35.08 -20.19
N ASN A 946 50.51 -35.03 -21.24
CA ASN A 946 50.90 -35.37 -22.61
C ASN A 946 51.20 -34.14 -23.51
N GLN A 947 51.20 -32.93 -22.94
CA GLN A 947 51.39 -31.65 -23.67
C GLN A 947 50.35 -31.42 -24.79
N TRP A 948 49.11 -31.84 -24.54
CA TRP A 948 47.96 -31.69 -25.44
C TRP A 948 47.06 -30.49 -25.08
N ALA A 949 47.38 -29.77 -24.01
CA ALA A 949 46.73 -28.50 -23.63
C ALA A 949 47.77 -27.37 -23.48
N VAL A 950 47.32 -26.12 -23.58
CA VAL A 950 48.13 -24.94 -23.21
C VAL A 950 48.41 -24.96 -21.71
N THR A 951 49.70 -25.06 -21.36
CA THR A 951 50.21 -25.18 -19.99
C THR A 951 51.18 -24.05 -19.60
N SER A 952 51.31 -23.01 -20.46
CA SER A 952 52.26 -21.93 -20.25
C SER A 952 51.96 -21.14 -18.96
N PRO A 953 52.94 -20.96 -18.05
CA PRO A 953 52.77 -20.08 -16.88
C PRO A 953 52.56 -18.60 -17.23
N ALA A 954 52.83 -18.20 -18.48
CA ALA A 954 52.64 -16.85 -18.99
C ALA A 954 51.30 -16.65 -19.74
N ALA A 955 50.50 -17.69 -19.89
CA ALA A 955 49.12 -17.59 -20.37
C ALA A 955 48.19 -17.14 -19.22
N THR A 956 47.03 -16.57 -19.54
CA THR A 956 45.97 -16.36 -18.53
C THR A 956 45.32 -17.69 -18.13
N ASP A 957 44.52 -17.68 -17.06
CA ASP A 957 43.81 -18.86 -16.56
C ASP A 957 42.79 -19.36 -17.61
N TYR A 958 42.05 -18.44 -18.26
CA TYR A 958 41.20 -18.67 -19.45
C TYR A 958 41.93 -19.17 -20.70
N GLN A 959 43.25 -18.98 -20.82
CA GLN A 959 44.04 -19.50 -21.94
C GLN A 959 44.64 -20.88 -21.65
N ARG A 960 44.71 -21.30 -20.38
CA ARG A 960 45.20 -22.63 -20.00
C ARG A 960 44.06 -23.64 -20.10
N GLY A 961 44.38 -24.80 -20.67
CA GLY A 961 43.40 -25.84 -21.04
C GLY A 961 43.19 -25.94 -22.55
N GLY A 962 43.31 -24.81 -23.27
CA GLY A 962 43.05 -24.75 -24.71
C GLY A 962 43.83 -25.78 -25.53
N SER A 963 43.17 -26.40 -26.51
CA SER A 963 43.72 -27.47 -27.35
C SER A 963 43.23 -27.34 -28.80
N ASN A 964 43.99 -27.89 -29.76
CA ASN A 964 43.58 -27.98 -31.16
C ASN A 964 43.13 -29.40 -31.54
N TYR A 965 42.47 -29.55 -32.70
CA TYR A 965 41.92 -30.83 -33.15
C TYR A 965 42.93 -31.98 -33.16
N VAL A 966 44.21 -31.76 -33.48
CA VAL A 966 45.23 -32.83 -33.48
C VAL A 966 45.50 -33.35 -32.06
N GLN A 967 45.50 -32.44 -31.08
CA GLN A 967 45.66 -32.78 -29.67
C GLN A 967 44.41 -33.50 -29.12
N GLN A 968 43.22 -33.02 -29.48
CA GLN A 968 41.93 -33.62 -29.13
C GLN A 968 41.79 -35.06 -29.68
N GLN A 969 42.09 -35.26 -30.97
CA GLN A 969 42.10 -36.59 -31.60
C GLN A 969 43.10 -37.56 -30.93
N ALA A 970 44.27 -37.05 -30.48
CA ALA A 970 45.26 -37.84 -29.76
C ALA A 970 44.78 -38.20 -28.34
N LEU A 971 44.10 -37.28 -27.66
CA LEU A 971 43.53 -37.48 -26.33
C LEU A 971 42.43 -38.55 -26.35
N LEU A 972 41.45 -38.45 -27.26
CA LEU A 972 40.42 -39.49 -27.47
C LEU A 972 41.04 -40.86 -27.75
N LYS A 973 42.06 -40.90 -28.61
CA LYS A 973 42.79 -42.14 -28.91
C LYS A 973 43.52 -42.73 -27.70
N SER A 974 43.91 -41.91 -26.71
CA SER A 974 44.52 -42.38 -25.46
C SER A 974 43.52 -43.12 -24.55
N TYR A 975 42.22 -42.89 -24.73
CA TYR A 975 41.13 -43.64 -24.08
C TYR A 975 40.64 -44.83 -24.93
N GLY A 976 41.33 -45.14 -26.03
CA GLY A 976 40.95 -46.23 -26.93
C GLY A 976 39.93 -45.85 -28.01
N ILE A 977 39.39 -44.63 -27.98
CA ILE A 977 38.37 -44.17 -28.91
C ILE A 977 39.01 -43.85 -30.28
N ALA A 978 38.80 -44.76 -31.24
CA ALA A 978 39.11 -44.50 -32.64
C ALA A 978 38.22 -43.36 -33.16
N ASN A 979 38.82 -42.36 -33.79
CA ASN A 979 38.14 -41.13 -34.19
C ASN A 979 38.64 -40.61 -35.56
N ASN A 980 37.80 -39.81 -36.21
CA ASN A 980 38.04 -39.16 -37.48
C ASN A 980 37.68 -37.66 -37.39
N LEU A 981 38.09 -36.89 -38.40
CA LEU A 981 37.84 -35.45 -38.50
C LEU A 981 36.91 -35.15 -39.68
N LEU A 982 35.90 -34.33 -39.44
CA LEU A 982 35.13 -33.59 -40.46
C LEU A 982 35.69 -32.15 -40.45
N ALA A 983 36.25 -31.71 -41.58
CA ALA A 983 36.86 -30.38 -41.70
C ALA A 983 35.88 -29.41 -42.38
N GLY A 984 35.65 -28.26 -41.75
CA GLY A 984 34.57 -27.35 -42.12
C GLY A 984 33.25 -27.70 -41.43
N TYR A 985 32.19 -27.04 -41.89
CA TYR A 985 30.83 -27.19 -41.42
C TYR A 985 29.98 -27.97 -42.44
N ASP A 986 29.19 -28.94 -41.97
CA ASP A 986 28.20 -29.70 -42.74
C ASP A 986 27.18 -30.32 -41.76
N GLU A 987 26.01 -29.68 -41.62
CA GLU A 987 24.95 -30.10 -40.70
C GLU A 987 24.40 -31.49 -41.04
N HIS A 988 24.30 -31.84 -42.32
CA HIS A 988 23.75 -33.13 -42.72
C HIS A 988 24.76 -34.26 -42.47
N ALA A 989 26.06 -34.00 -42.60
CA ALA A 989 27.09 -34.93 -42.17
C ALA A 989 27.04 -35.13 -40.65
N VAL A 990 26.99 -34.06 -39.85
CA VAL A 990 26.87 -34.16 -38.38
C VAL A 990 25.62 -34.93 -37.97
N ALA A 991 24.45 -34.59 -38.52
CA ALA A 991 23.20 -35.29 -38.23
C ALA A 991 23.25 -36.77 -38.64
N ASN A 992 23.87 -37.12 -39.78
CA ASN A 992 24.04 -38.52 -40.18
C ASN A 992 25.05 -39.28 -39.30
N LEU A 993 26.07 -38.61 -38.76
CA LEU A 993 26.97 -39.21 -37.77
C LEU A 993 26.19 -39.56 -36.49
N ILE A 994 25.44 -38.59 -35.96
CA ILE A 994 24.55 -38.77 -34.80
C ILE A 994 23.46 -39.82 -35.08
N ARG A 995 22.90 -39.95 -36.29
CA ARG A 995 21.96 -41.04 -36.62
C ARG A 995 22.59 -42.43 -36.74
N SER A 996 23.91 -42.53 -36.83
CA SER A 996 24.62 -43.78 -37.21
C SER A 996 25.38 -44.47 -36.08
N GLY A 997 25.36 -43.92 -34.88
CA GLY A 997 26.08 -44.46 -33.72
C GLY A 997 27.06 -43.51 -33.04
N ARG A 998 27.36 -42.35 -33.62
CA ARG A 998 28.68 -41.74 -33.42
C ARG A 998 28.62 -40.54 -32.50
N GLY A 999 29.42 -40.55 -31.44
CA GLY A 999 29.67 -39.36 -30.63
C GLY A 999 30.40 -38.30 -31.47
N VAL A 1000 30.02 -37.04 -31.29
CA VAL A 1000 30.57 -35.89 -32.03
C VAL A 1000 30.87 -34.74 -31.07
N ILE A 1001 32.07 -34.16 -31.18
CA ILE A 1001 32.37 -32.81 -30.64
C ILE A 1001 32.55 -31.84 -31.80
N LEU A 1002 32.04 -30.63 -31.65
CA LEU A 1002 31.97 -29.60 -32.69
C LEU A 1002 32.65 -28.32 -32.22
N ALA A 1003 33.54 -27.79 -33.05
CA ALA A 1003 34.21 -26.52 -32.79
C ALA A 1003 33.53 -25.37 -33.53
N LEU A 1004 33.15 -24.34 -32.77
CA LEU A 1004 32.27 -23.23 -33.18
C LEU A 1004 32.70 -21.90 -32.53
N ASN A 1005 31.92 -20.84 -32.72
CA ASN A 1005 32.14 -19.55 -32.06
C ASN A 1005 31.15 -19.32 -30.90
N SER A 1006 31.65 -19.12 -29.67
CA SER A 1006 30.83 -18.92 -28.48
C SER A 1006 30.05 -17.61 -28.49
N GLY A 1007 30.66 -16.47 -28.88
CA GLY A 1007 29.94 -15.19 -28.97
C GLY A 1007 28.80 -15.15 -29.99
N ARG A 1008 28.73 -16.12 -30.90
CA ARG A 1008 27.55 -16.34 -31.76
C ARG A 1008 26.56 -17.36 -31.20
N LEU A 1009 26.99 -18.29 -30.34
CA LEU A 1009 26.14 -19.28 -29.69
C LEU A 1009 25.42 -18.72 -28.45
N TRP A 1010 26.04 -17.74 -27.80
CA TRP A 1010 25.54 -17.04 -26.62
C TRP A 1010 24.99 -15.64 -26.96
N GLU A 1011 25.02 -15.27 -28.24
CA GLU A 1011 24.70 -13.93 -28.77
C GLU A 1011 25.47 -12.74 -28.13
N ASP A 1012 26.52 -13.03 -27.35
CA ASP A 1012 27.35 -12.04 -26.68
C ASP A 1012 28.60 -11.64 -27.50
N SER A 1013 28.63 -10.37 -27.89
CA SER A 1013 29.75 -9.75 -28.60
C SER A 1013 31.10 -9.79 -27.87
N ALA A 1014 31.12 -9.90 -26.53
CA ALA A 1014 32.34 -10.02 -25.73
C ALA A 1014 33.13 -11.30 -26.05
N TYR A 1015 32.42 -12.38 -26.42
CA TYR A 1015 32.98 -13.69 -26.73
C TYR A 1015 33.13 -13.95 -28.24
N LEU A 1016 33.00 -12.93 -29.09
CA LEU A 1016 33.07 -13.11 -30.55
C LEU A 1016 34.48 -13.47 -31.05
N ASP A 1017 35.55 -13.05 -30.37
CA ASP A 1017 36.98 -13.29 -30.68
C ASP A 1017 37.33 -13.35 -32.19
N GLY A 1018 37.01 -12.27 -32.92
CA GLY A 1018 37.29 -12.17 -34.37
C GLY A 1018 36.38 -12.99 -35.28
N GLY A 1019 35.40 -13.72 -34.74
CA GLY A 1019 34.34 -14.42 -35.47
C GLY A 1019 34.73 -15.76 -36.10
N GLY A 1020 35.85 -16.34 -35.67
CA GLY A 1020 36.28 -17.71 -36.00
C GLY A 1020 36.02 -18.70 -34.86
N VAL A 1021 36.50 -19.93 -34.99
CA VAL A 1021 36.42 -20.91 -33.88
C VAL A 1021 37.18 -20.42 -32.65
N ASN A 1022 36.49 -20.36 -31.51
CA ASN A 1022 37.07 -20.13 -30.18
C ASN A 1022 36.51 -21.05 -29.09
N HIS A 1023 35.50 -21.88 -29.40
CA HIS A 1023 34.82 -22.75 -28.45
C HIS A 1023 34.54 -24.14 -29.03
N VAL A 1024 34.27 -25.12 -28.16
CA VAL A 1024 33.94 -26.50 -28.53
C VAL A 1024 32.80 -27.00 -27.63
N VAL A 1025 31.83 -27.66 -28.24
CA VAL A 1025 30.66 -28.28 -27.58
C VAL A 1025 30.56 -29.75 -27.95
N THR A 1026 29.86 -30.54 -27.14
CA THR A 1026 29.47 -31.92 -27.51
C THR A 1026 28.11 -31.90 -28.19
N VAL A 1027 27.98 -32.53 -29.35
CA VAL A 1027 26.68 -32.68 -30.02
C VAL A 1027 26.07 -34.00 -29.57
N THR A 1028 24.94 -33.93 -28.86
CA THR A 1028 24.33 -35.06 -28.16
C THR A 1028 23.13 -35.62 -28.92
N GLY A 1029 22.42 -34.79 -29.68
CA GLY A 1029 21.26 -35.21 -30.45
C GLY A 1029 21.04 -34.43 -31.75
N ALA A 1030 20.35 -35.06 -32.71
CA ALA A 1030 19.95 -34.48 -34.00
C ALA A 1030 18.43 -34.61 -34.18
N VAL A 1031 17.76 -33.47 -34.36
CA VAL A 1031 16.29 -33.36 -34.27
C VAL A 1031 15.68 -33.27 -35.66
N TYR A 1032 14.72 -34.13 -35.97
CA TYR A 1032 13.99 -34.17 -37.24
C TYR A 1032 12.50 -33.99 -37.01
N GLY A 1033 11.79 -33.28 -37.89
CA GLY A 1033 10.33 -33.16 -37.79
C GLY A 1033 9.63 -34.50 -38.05
N ASP A 1034 8.68 -34.89 -37.20
CA ASP A 1034 7.90 -36.14 -37.35
C ASP A 1034 7.09 -36.14 -38.67
N ALA A 1035 6.44 -35.00 -38.97
CA ALA A 1035 5.55 -34.86 -40.13
C ALA A 1035 6.26 -34.69 -41.49
N ASP A 1036 7.49 -34.15 -41.52
CA ASP A 1036 8.20 -33.81 -42.77
C ASP A 1036 9.56 -34.50 -42.95
N GLY A 1037 10.15 -35.07 -41.89
CA GLY A 1037 11.46 -35.70 -41.93
C GLY A 1037 12.62 -34.72 -42.19
N GLU A 1038 12.41 -33.42 -42.00
CA GLU A 1038 13.44 -32.38 -42.18
C GLU A 1038 14.21 -32.11 -40.88
N LEU A 1039 15.51 -31.85 -40.99
CA LEU A 1039 16.38 -31.51 -39.86
C LEU A 1039 15.97 -30.14 -39.26
N LYS A 1040 15.62 -30.11 -37.97
CA LYS A 1040 15.13 -28.91 -37.24
C LYS A 1040 16.21 -28.23 -36.41
N GLY A 1041 17.13 -29.01 -35.84
CA GLY A 1041 18.19 -28.51 -34.98
C GLY A 1041 18.99 -29.63 -34.35
N PHE A 1042 19.76 -29.28 -33.33
CA PHE A 1042 20.61 -30.20 -32.57
C PHE A 1042 20.49 -29.94 -31.09
N TYR A 1043 20.70 -30.97 -30.30
CA TYR A 1043 20.99 -30.83 -28.88
C TYR A 1043 22.51 -30.81 -28.69
N ILE A 1044 22.98 -29.94 -27.80
CA ILE A 1044 24.39 -29.79 -27.45
C ILE A 1044 24.58 -29.74 -25.94
N ALA A 1045 25.76 -30.16 -25.48
CA ALA A 1045 26.27 -29.85 -24.15
C ALA A 1045 27.31 -28.73 -24.26
N ASP A 1046 27.05 -27.60 -23.60
CA ASP A 1046 27.86 -26.39 -23.65
C ASP A 1046 28.39 -25.99 -22.26
N SER A 1047 29.56 -26.52 -21.91
CA SER A 1047 30.26 -26.21 -20.66
C SER A 1047 30.68 -24.74 -20.47
N GLY A 1048 30.48 -23.87 -21.46
CA GLY A 1048 31.04 -22.53 -21.48
C GLY A 1048 30.29 -21.47 -20.68
N ARG A 1049 28.97 -21.63 -20.47
CA ARG A 1049 28.12 -20.70 -19.70
C ARG A 1049 27.91 -21.10 -18.24
N GLN A 1050 28.30 -22.32 -17.85
CA GLN A 1050 28.15 -22.83 -16.46
C GLN A 1050 26.69 -22.90 -15.97
N ARG A 1051 25.73 -23.16 -16.87
CA ARG A 1051 24.30 -23.30 -16.55
C ARG A 1051 23.85 -24.75 -16.76
N ILE A 1052 23.00 -25.27 -15.88
CA ILE A 1052 22.46 -26.64 -16.04
C ILE A 1052 21.61 -26.78 -17.30
N SER A 1053 20.93 -25.71 -17.75
CA SER A 1053 20.23 -25.65 -19.04
C SER A 1053 21.13 -25.86 -20.26
N ASP A 1054 22.46 -25.71 -20.12
CA ASP A 1054 23.46 -26.03 -21.15
C ASP A 1054 24.02 -27.45 -21.04
N MET A 1055 23.65 -28.25 -20.04
CA MET A 1055 23.96 -29.68 -19.98
C MET A 1055 23.48 -30.39 -21.25
N THR A 1056 22.27 -30.06 -21.70
CA THR A 1056 21.64 -30.60 -22.92
C THR A 1056 20.70 -29.57 -23.58
N ARG A 1057 21.25 -28.42 -23.99
CA ARG A 1057 20.52 -27.35 -24.68
C ARG A 1057 20.11 -27.74 -26.10
N TYR A 1058 18.83 -27.56 -26.45
CA TYR A 1058 18.41 -27.51 -27.86
C TYR A 1058 18.87 -26.19 -28.49
N ILE A 1059 19.40 -26.26 -29.71
CA ILE A 1059 19.58 -25.11 -30.58
C ILE A 1059 19.00 -25.39 -31.97
N SER A 1060 18.27 -24.43 -32.50
CA SER A 1060 17.68 -24.50 -33.83
C SER A 1060 18.76 -24.64 -34.90
N LEU A 1061 18.39 -25.18 -36.07
CA LEU A 1061 19.30 -25.27 -37.20
C LEU A 1061 19.80 -23.89 -37.66
N GLN A 1062 19.09 -22.80 -37.35
CA GLN A 1062 19.53 -21.44 -37.65
C GLN A 1062 20.64 -20.96 -36.70
N GLU A 1063 20.47 -21.14 -35.39
CA GLU A 1063 21.50 -20.80 -34.39
C GLU A 1063 22.74 -21.68 -34.55
N PHE A 1064 22.55 -22.99 -34.76
CA PHE A 1064 23.63 -23.94 -35.03
C PHE A 1064 24.44 -23.55 -36.28
N ARG A 1065 23.78 -23.09 -37.35
CA ARG A 1065 24.45 -22.49 -38.53
C ARG A 1065 25.21 -21.21 -38.16
N ALA A 1066 24.58 -20.30 -37.43
CA ALA A 1066 25.19 -19.03 -37.06
C ALA A 1066 26.49 -19.22 -36.27
N ALA A 1067 26.49 -20.13 -35.28
CA ALA A 1067 27.63 -20.43 -34.43
C ALA A 1067 28.72 -21.25 -35.14
N ALA A 1068 28.35 -22.24 -35.98
CA ALA A 1068 29.30 -23.23 -36.51
C ALA A 1068 29.71 -23.04 -37.98
N ASP A 1069 28.99 -22.26 -38.81
CA ASP A 1069 29.48 -21.84 -40.14
C ASP A 1069 30.46 -20.66 -39.99
N VAL A 1070 31.64 -20.98 -39.43
CA VAL A 1070 32.72 -20.04 -39.10
C VAL A 1070 34.07 -20.49 -39.67
N PRO A 1071 35.00 -19.55 -39.96
CA PRO A 1071 36.32 -19.90 -40.41
C PRO A 1071 37.04 -20.87 -39.46
N ASN A 1072 37.52 -21.98 -40.04
CA ASN A 1072 38.21 -23.09 -39.37
C ASN A 1072 37.34 -23.99 -38.47
N ALA A 1073 36.01 -23.97 -38.61
CA ALA A 1073 35.12 -24.97 -38.01
C ALA A 1073 35.56 -26.41 -38.33
N TYR A 1074 35.33 -27.32 -37.39
CA TYR A 1074 35.56 -28.76 -37.55
C TYR A 1074 34.71 -29.55 -36.55
N ALA A 1075 34.46 -30.83 -36.86
CA ALA A 1075 33.92 -31.78 -35.91
C ALA A 1075 34.84 -33.01 -35.80
N ILE A 1076 35.06 -33.51 -34.59
CA ILE A 1076 35.71 -34.80 -34.36
C ILE A 1076 34.63 -35.80 -33.98
N TYR A 1077 34.66 -36.97 -34.61
CA TYR A 1077 33.63 -38.00 -34.42
C TYR A 1077 34.21 -39.40 -34.28
N THR A 1078 33.49 -40.30 -33.62
CA THR A 1078 33.93 -41.68 -33.41
C THR A 1078 33.92 -42.50 -34.70
N ALA A 1079 34.98 -43.30 -34.90
CA ALA A 1079 35.15 -44.12 -36.09
C ALA A 1079 34.25 -45.37 -36.10
N GLU A 1080 33.74 -45.76 -34.94
CA GLU A 1080 32.75 -46.83 -34.74
C GLU A 1080 31.50 -46.26 -34.05
N ALA A 1081 30.39 -46.98 -34.16
CA ALA A 1081 29.18 -46.69 -33.39
C ALA A 1081 29.45 -46.97 -31.91
N LEU A 1082 28.98 -46.07 -31.04
CA LEU A 1082 28.96 -46.26 -29.61
C LEU A 1082 27.94 -47.34 -29.26
N LYS A 1083 28.37 -48.29 -28.44
CA LYS A 1083 27.49 -49.12 -27.60
C LYS A 1083 27.59 -48.51 -26.20
N LEU A 1084 26.61 -47.69 -25.83
CA LEU A 1084 26.62 -46.99 -24.53
C LEU A 1084 26.45 -47.97 -23.37
N TRP A 1085 25.57 -48.96 -23.53
CA TRP A 1085 25.18 -49.91 -22.50
C TRP A 1085 25.08 -51.34 -23.06
N ASN A 1086 24.70 -52.28 -22.18
CA ASN A 1086 24.37 -53.64 -22.56
C ASN A 1086 23.05 -53.67 -23.34
N GLU A 1087 23.13 -53.93 -24.65
CA GLU A 1087 21.93 -54.05 -25.50
C GLU A 1087 21.29 -55.45 -25.42
N ASP A 1088 22.00 -56.46 -24.87
CA ASP A 1088 21.45 -57.79 -24.56
C ASP A 1088 20.58 -57.70 -23.28
N ILE A 1089 19.44 -57.01 -23.38
CA ILE A 1089 18.46 -56.76 -22.31
C ILE A 1089 17.12 -57.46 -22.60
N ASP A 1090 16.37 -57.77 -21.54
CA ASP A 1090 15.14 -58.56 -21.61
C ASP A 1090 13.90 -57.68 -21.37
N GLY A 1091 12.81 -57.99 -22.07
CA GLY A 1091 11.52 -57.31 -21.90
C GLY A 1091 10.46 -58.26 -21.35
N THR A 1092 9.74 -57.86 -20.31
CA THR A 1092 8.61 -58.63 -19.77
C THR A 1092 7.38 -57.75 -19.59
N GLY A 1093 6.23 -58.20 -20.11
CA GLY A 1093 4.94 -57.55 -19.96
C GLY A 1093 4.26 -57.86 -18.62
N ASN A 1094 2.95 -57.63 -18.55
CA ASN A 1094 2.14 -57.77 -17.35
C ASN A 1094 0.93 -58.70 -17.59
N ALA A 1095 -0.29 -58.22 -17.33
CA ALA A 1095 -1.56 -58.96 -17.47
C ALA A 1095 -2.53 -58.31 -18.48
N LEU A 1096 -2.05 -57.34 -19.26
CA LEU A 1096 -2.77 -56.56 -20.26
C LEU A 1096 -2.37 -57.02 -21.67
N ASP A 1097 -2.99 -56.46 -22.70
CA ASP A 1097 -2.56 -56.67 -24.09
C ASP A 1097 -1.34 -55.78 -24.37
N ASN A 1098 -0.12 -56.29 -24.17
CA ASN A 1098 1.11 -55.49 -24.24
C ASN A 1098 1.71 -55.39 -25.66
N THR A 1099 2.44 -54.30 -25.93
CA THR A 1099 3.36 -54.21 -27.08
C THR A 1099 4.80 -54.08 -26.58
N ILE A 1100 5.63 -55.09 -26.87
CA ILE A 1100 7.04 -55.13 -26.47
C ILE A 1100 7.93 -55.14 -27.72
N ILE A 1101 8.80 -54.15 -27.84
CA ILE A 1101 9.72 -53.98 -28.97
C ILE A 1101 11.16 -54.09 -28.46
N GLY A 1102 11.79 -55.22 -28.75
CA GLY A 1102 13.22 -55.47 -28.57
C GLY A 1102 14.09 -54.58 -29.45
N ASN A 1103 15.40 -54.64 -29.26
CA ASN A 1103 16.38 -53.71 -29.82
C ASN A 1103 17.26 -54.38 -30.89
N ARG A 1104 18.59 -54.17 -30.84
CA ARG A 1104 19.58 -54.80 -31.74
C ARG A 1104 20.50 -55.82 -31.04
N GLY A 1105 20.20 -56.11 -29.78
CA GLY A 1105 20.87 -57.12 -28.96
C GLY A 1105 20.20 -58.48 -29.11
N ASN A 1106 20.57 -59.43 -28.26
CA ASN A 1106 19.90 -60.73 -28.18
C ASN A 1106 18.91 -60.66 -27.01
N ASN A 1107 17.64 -60.34 -27.28
CA ASN A 1107 16.65 -60.05 -26.24
C ASN A 1107 15.85 -61.31 -25.85
N VAL A 1108 15.50 -61.47 -24.57
CA VAL A 1108 14.42 -62.37 -24.17
C VAL A 1108 13.14 -61.56 -23.98
N LEU A 1109 12.12 -61.84 -24.78
CA LEU A 1109 10.82 -61.16 -24.75
C LEU A 1109 9.75 -62.10 -24.20
N ASP A 1110 9.00 -61.64 -23.19
CA ASP A 1110 7.93 -62.40 -22.52
C ASP A 1110 6.70 -61.49 -22.40
N GLY A 1111 5.58 -61.84 -23.05
CA GLY A 1111 4.37 -61.02 -22.97
C GLY A 1111 3.74 -61.00 -21.57
N GLY A 1112 3.98 -62.05 -20.77
CA GLY A 1112 3.27 -62.26 -19.51
C GLY A 1112 1.97 -63.02 -19.77
N GLY A 1113 0.83 -62.32 -19.69
CA GLY A 1113 -0.46 -62.87 -20.07
C GLY A 1113 -1.43 -61.82 -20.60
N GLY A 1114 -1.84 -61.95 -21.85
CA GLY A 1114 -2.64 -60.96 -22.55
C GLY A 1114 -3.02 -61.41 -23.95
N ASN A 1115 -2.86 -60.53 -24.92
CA ASN A 1115 -2.86 -60.83 -26.35
C ASN A 1115 -1.75 -59.98 -26.97
N ASP A 1116 -0.50 -60.38 -26.74
CA ASP A 1116 0.63 -59.46 -26.81
C ASP A 1116 1.23 -59.34 -28.21
N ILE A 1117 1.95 -58.26 -28.48
CA ILE A 1117 2.75 -58.06 -29.69
C ILE A 1117 4.21 -57.99 -29.28
N LEU A 1118 4.99 -59.03 -29.60
CA LEU A 1118 6.43 -59.07 -29.34
C LEU A 1118 7.17 -58.90 -30.67
N VAL A 1119 7.98 -57.85 -30.78
CA VAL A 1119 8.84 -57.58 -31.93
C VAL A 1119 10.28 -57.76 -31.46
N GLY A 1120 11.01 -58.75 -31.99
CA GLY A 1120 12.40 -59.02 -31.61
C GLY A 1120 13.31 -57.85 -31.98
N GLY A 1121 13.54 -57.69 -33.28
CA GLY A 1121 14.35 -56.61 -33.84
C GLY A 1121 15.47 -57.17 -34.69
N LEU A 1122 16.72 -56.94 -34.27
CA LEU A 1122 17.92 -57.55 -34.86
C LEU A 1122 18.69 -58.27 -33.76
N GLY A 1123 19.28 -59.44 -34.05
CA GLY A 1123 20.00 -60.23 -33.04
C GLY A 1123 19.19 -61.45 -32.60
N ASN A 1124 19.79 -62.36 -31.81
CA ASN A 1124 19.26 -63.71 -31.60
C ASN A 1124 18.22 -63.72 -30.47
N ASP A 1125 16.98 -63.42 -30.81
CA ASP A 1125 15.91 -63.17 -29.86
C ASP A 1125 15.25 -64.46 -29.36
N THR A 1126 14.71 -64.40 -28.14
CA THR A 1126 13.98 -65.49 -27.51
C THR A 1126 12.59 -65.04 -27.07
N TYR A 1127 11.59 -65.43 -27.85
CA TYR A 1127 10.18 -65.23 -27.54
C TYR A 1127 9.70 -66.32 -26.58
N ARG A 1128 9.29 -65.95 -25.37
CA ARG A 1128 8.71 -66.89 -24.40
C ARG A 1128 7.21 -67.03 -24.63
N PHE A 1129 6.71 -68.25 -24.50
CA PHE A 1129 5.30 -68.56 -24.72
C PHE A 1129 4.86 -69.77 -23.88
N GLY A 1130 3.68 -69.72 -23.26
CA GLY A 1130 3.25 -70.79 -22.35
C GLY A 1130 1.75 -70.91 -22.13
N ARG A 1131 1.39 -71.75 -21.15
CA ARG A 1131 0.00 -71.86 -20.70
C ARG A 1131 -0.37 -70.63 -19.89
N GLY A 1132 -1.37 -69.88 -20.34
CA GLY A 1132 -1.81 -68.63 -19.71
C GLY A 1132 -1.24 -67.36 -20.34
N SER A 1133 -0.38 -67.46 -21.37
CA SER A 1133 0.11 -66.28 -22.10
C SER A 1133 -0.99 -65.62 -22.94
N GLY A 1134 -1.98 -66.38 -23.41
CA GLY A 1134 -3.05 -65.82 -24.24
C GLY A 1134 -2.73 -65.85 -25.74
N ARG A 1135 -2.95 -64.76 -26.48
CA ARG A 1135 -2.87 -64.78 -27.96
C ARG A 1135 -1.83 -63.83 -28.53
N ASP A 1136 -0.60 -64.31 -28.51
CA ASP A 1136 0.54 -63.46 -28.76
C ASP A 1136 0.93 -63.48 -30.24
N THR A 1137 1.43 -62.36 -30.73
CA THR A 1137 1.92 -62.17 -32.10
C THR A 1137 3.40 -61.85 -32.06
N PHE A 1138 4.22 -62.71 -32.66
CA PHE A 1138 5.66 -62.52 -32.76
C PHE A 1138 6.01 -61.97 -34.14
N HIS A 1139 6.84 -60.94 -34.18
CA HIS A 1139 7.30 -60.29 -35.39
C HIS A 1139 8.84 -60.25 -35.41
N ASP A 1140 9.41 -61.25 -36.06
CA ASP A 1140 10.80 -61.28 -36.54
C ASP A 1140 10.88 -60.46 -37.83
N ASP A 1141 11.83 -59.54 -37.94
CA ASP A 1141 12.06 -58.75 -39.17
C ASP A 1141 13.55 -58.62 -39.52
N ASP A 1142 14.33 -59.68 -39.32
CA ASP A 1142 15.80 -59.66 -39.46
C ASP A 1142 16.31 -60.32 -40.76
N GLU A 1143 17.21 -59.64 -41.48
CA GLU A 1143 17.93 -60.18 -42.65
C GLU A 1143 19.37 -60.65 -42.31
N THR A 1144 19.74 -60.66 -41.02
CA THR A 1144 21.11 -60.92 -40.54
C THR A 1144 21.54 -62.36 -40.79
N LEU A 1145 22.53 -62.51 -41.68
CA LEU A 1145 23.05 -63.80 -42.11
C LEU A 1145 23.73 -64.57 -40.96
N GLY A 1146 23.04 -65.59 -40.45
CA GLY A 1146 23.55 -66.50 -39.42
C GLY A 1146 22.93 -66.30 -38.03
N ASN A 1147 21.88 -65.48 -37.94
CA ASN A 1147 21.02 -65.38 -36.75
C ASN A 1147 20.27 -66.70 -36.46
N SER A 1148 19.67 -66.80 -35.28
CA SER A 1148 19.10 -68.05 -34.76
C SER A 1148 18.08 -67.76 -33.65
N ASP A 1149 16.94 -67.24 -34.06
CA ASP A 1149 15.85 -66.83 -33.16
C ASP A 1149 15.10 -68.04 -32.57
N VAL A 1150 14.49 -67.88 -31.40
CA VAL A 1150 13.93 -68.99 -30.61
C VAL A 1150 12.55 -68.69 -30.02
N ILE A 1151 11.53 -69.49 -30.34
CA ILE A 1151 10.34 -69.62 -29.48
C ILE A 1151 10.66 -70.61 -28.35
N SER A 1152 10.70 -70.13 -27.12
CA SER A 1152 10.91 -70.93 -25.91
C SER A 1152 9.58 -71.24 -25.24
N ILE A 1153 9.09 -72.47 -25.44
CA ILE A 1153 7.83 -72.94 -24.88
C ILE A 1153 8.00 -73.30 -23.39
N GLY A 1154 7.16 -72.71 -22.55
CA GLY A 1154 7.20 -72.80 -21.10
C GLY A 1154 6.96 -74.19 -20.50
N ALA A 1155 7.28 -74.30 -19.21
CA ALA A 1155 7.35 -75.58 -18.49
C ALA A 1155 6.05 -76.39 -18.51
N GLY A 1156 6.16 -77.71 -18.67
CA GLY A 1156 5.01 -78.62 -18.66
C GLY A 1156 4.16 -78.64 -19.94
N VAL A 1157 4.67 -78.10 -21.06
CA VAL A 1157 4.10 -78.28 -22.41
C VAL A 1157 5.04 -79.15 -23.26
N SER A 1158 4.59 -80.35 -23.64
CA SER A 1158 5.37 -81.24 -24.50
C SER A 1158 5.09 -81.03 -25.99
N ALA A 1159 6.02 -81.46 -26.85
CA ALA A 1159 5.90 -81.31 -28.31
C ALA A 1159 4.63 -81.91 -28.95
N ASP A 1160 3.99 -82.90 -28.30
CA ASP A 1160 2.71 -83.50 -28.73
C ASP A 1160 1.48 -82.77 -28.18
N GLN A 1161 1.68 -81.68 -27.43
CA GLN A 1161 0.65 -80.74 -26.98
C GLN A 1161 0.67 -79.42 -27.77
N LEU A 1162 1.46 -79.32 -28.84
CA LEU A 1162 1.45 -78.17 -29.76
C LEU A 1162 0.72 -78.53 -31.05
N TRP A 1163 -0.05 -77.58 -31.59
CA TRP A 1163 -0.78 -77.74 -32.85
C TRP A 1163 -0.46 -76.59 -33.81
N PHE A 1164 0.09 -76.93 -34.97
CA PHE A 1164 0.62 -75.98 -35.96
C PHE A 1164 -0.37 -75.79 -37.12
N ARG A 1165 -0.60 -74.54 -37.53
CA ARG A 1165 -1.48 -74.16 -38.65
C ARG A 1165 -0.83 -73.07 -39.51
N HIS A 1166 -1.13 -73.11 -40.81
CA HIS A 1166 -0.84 -72.04 -41.76
C HIS A 1166 -2.11 -71.20 -41.90
N VAL A 1167 -2.03 -69.90 -41.58
CA VAL A 1167 -3.18 -69.00 -41.57
C VAL A 1167 -2.81 -67.72 -42.30
N GLY A 1168 -3.34 -67.49 -43.51
CA GLY A 1168 -2.96 -66.31 -44.30
C GLY A 1168 -1.50 -66.40 -44.75
N ASN A 1169 -0.65 -65.48 -44.28
CA ASN A 1169 0.81 -65.54 -44.42
C ASN A 1169 1.52 -66.05 -43.14
N ASP A 1170 0.76 -66.31 -42.08
CA ASP A 1170 1.27 -66.48 -40.72
C ASP A 1170 1.39 -67.96 -40.34
N LEU A 1171 2.34 -68.26 -39.45
CA LEU A 1171 2.42 -69.54 -38.75
C LEU A 1171 1.73 -69.40 -37.39
N GLU A 1172 0.77 -70.27 -37.10
CA GLU A 1172 -0.02 -70.21 -35.87
C GLU A 1172 0.17 -71.51 -35.06
N ILE A 1173 0.45 -71.37 -33.76
CA ILE A 1173 0.87 -72.44 -32.85
C ILE A 1173 -0.03 -72.40 -31.60
N SER A 1174 -0.97 -73.34 -31.49
CA SER A 1174 -1.88 -73.42 -30.33
C SER A 1174 -1.44 -74.49 -29.31
N ILE A 1175 -1.62 -74.21 -28.02
CA ILE A 1175 -1.38 -75.20 -26.94
C ILE A 1175 -2.65 -76.00 -26.67
N LEU A 1176 -2.53 -77.34 -26.69
CA LEU A 1176 -3.65 -78.24 -26.46
C LEU A 1176 -4.21 -78.12 -25.04
N GLY A 1177 -5.52 -77.89 -24.98
CA GLY A 1177 -6.31 -77.79 -23.76
C GLY A 1177 -6.52 -76.37 -23.23
N THR A 1178 -5.96 -75.34 -23.87
CA THR A 1178 -6.15 -73.92 -23.52
C THR A 1178 -6.64 -73.11 -24.71
N SER A 1179 -6.75 -71.79 -24.53
CA SER A 1179 -6.95 -70.80 -25.60
C SER A 1179 -5.63 -70.21 -26.11
N ASP A 1180 -4.49 -70.59 -25.53
CA ASP A 1180 -3.21 -69.96 -25.79
C ASP A 1180 -2.76 -70.24 -27.24
N THR A 1181 -2.38 -69.20 -27.98
CA THR A 1181 -1.95 -69.31 -29.37
C THR A 1181 -0.88 -68.27 -29.69
N ALA A 1182 0.32 -68.71 -30.09
CA ALA A 1182 1.36 -67.85 -30.65
C ALA A 1182 1.22 -67.76 -32.17
N THR A 1183 1.30 -66.56 -32.72
CA THR A 1183 1.23 -66.28 -34.17
C THR A 1183 2.53 -65.65 -34.63
N VAL A 1184 3.35 -66.37 -35.39
CA VAL A 1184 4.54 -65.79 -36.03
C VAL A 1184 4.10 -65.15 -37.34
N ARG A 1185 4.14 -63.82 -37.35
CA ARG A 1185 3.59 -62.97 -38.40
C ARG A 1185 4.40 -63.07 -39.69
N ASP A 1186 3.70 -63.13 -40.82
CA ASP A 1186 4.28 -63.11 -42.18
C ASP A 1186 5.36 -64.19 -42.47
N TRP A 1187 5.45 -65.24 -41.64
CA TRP A 1187 6.33 -66.42 -41.76
C TRP A 1187 6.46 -66.97 -43.19
N TYR A 1188 5.37 -66.98 -43.95
CA TYR A 1188 5.33 -67.54 -45.30
C TYR A 1188 5.74 -66.55 -46.42
N LEU A 1189 6.12 -65.30 -46.09
CA LEU A 1189 6.66 -64.33 -47.06
C LEU A 1189 8.16 -64.49 -47.34
N GLY A 1190 8.95 -65.00 -46.39
CA GLY A 1190 10.38 -65.23 -46.58
C GLY A 1190 11.12 -65.54 -45.28
N ALA A 1191 12.39 -65.97 -45.39
CA ALA A 1191 13.21 -66.37 -44.24
C ALA A 1191 13.45 -65.23 -43.22
N ARG A 1192 13.32 -63.97 -43.64
CA ARG A 1192 13.38 -62.76 -42.80
C ARG A 1192 12.35 -62.75 -41.65
N TYR A 1193 11.24 -63.47 -41.83
CA TYR A 1193 10.10 -63.54 -40.91
C TYR A 1193 10.01 -64.91 -40.20
N GLN A 1194 11.10 -65.69 -40.16
CA GLN A 1194 11.07 -67.10 -39.72
C GLN A 1194 12.02 -67.41 -38.56
N ILE A 1195 11.50 -67.33 -37.34
CA ILE A 1195 12.17 -67.78 -36.12
C ILE A 1195 12.79 -69.19 -36.30
N GLU A 1196 14.12 -69.30 -36.22
CA GLU A 1196 14.87 -70.53 -36.55
C GLU A 1196 14.47 -71.76 -35.74
N GLN A 1197 14.16 -71.58 -34.45
CA GLN A 1197 13.98 -72.67 -33.49
C GLN A 1197 12.70 -72.52 -32.68
N ILE A 1198 12.06 -73.66 -32.42
CA ILE A 1198 10.98 -73.79 -31.43
C ILE A 1198 11.42 -74.87 -30.45
N ARG A 1199 11.61 -74.51 -29.18
CA ARG A 1199 12.14 -75.39 -28.14
C ARG A 1199 11.09 -75.63 -27.07
N VAL A 1200 10.93 -76.89 -26.66
CA VAL A 1200 10.06 -77.29 -25.54
C VAL A 1200 10.86 -77.64 -24.30
N ASP A 1201 10.21 -77.58 -23.13
CA ASP A 1201 10.75 -77.80 -21.78
C ASP A 1201 11.61 -79.08 -21.62
N ASP A 1202 11.29 -80.16 -22.35
CA ASP A 1202 12.11 -81.39 -22.33
C ASP A 1202 13.41 -81.33 -23.16
N GLY A 1203 13.76 -80.15 -23.68
CA GLY A 1203 14.97 -79.85 -24.42
C GLY A 1203 14.89 -80.14 -25.92
N ARG A 1204 13.81 -80.78 -26.39
CA ARG A 1204 13.63 -81.04 -27.83
C ARG A 1204 13.45 -79.75 -28.61
N THR A 1205 14.08 -79.70 -29.78
CA THR A 1205 14.04 -78.53 -30.67
C THR A 1205 13.48 -78.91 -32.05
N LEU A 1206 12.54 -78.12 -32.54
CA LEU A 1206 12.04 -78.11 -33.91
C LEU A 1206 12.69 -76.93 -34.64
N VAL A 1207 13.29 -77.16 -35.79
CA VAL A 1207 13.88 -76.09 -36.62
C VAL A 1207 12.92 -75.64 -37.71
N ASN A 1208 12.99 -74.37 -38.15
CA ASN A 1208 12.11 -73.76 -39.16
C ASN A 1208 11.89 -74.66 -40.40
N ALA A 1209 12.96 -75.26 -40.94
CA ALA A 1209 12.92 -76.17 -42.10
C ALA A 1209 12.12 -77.48 -41.88
N ASP A 1210 11.82 -77.84 -40.62
CA ASP A 1210 11.03 -79.01 -40.25
C ASP A 1210 9.58 -78.66 -39.84
N VAL A 1211 9.25 -77.38 -39.61
CA VAL A 1211 7.90 -76.90 -39.18
C VAL A 1211 6.81 -77.27 -40.19
N GLU A 1212 7.04 -77.03 -41.48
CA GLU A 1212 6.07 -77.28 -42.56
C GLU A 1212 5.64 -78.77 -42.63
N LYS A 1213 6.48 -79.69 -42.16
CA LYS A 1213 6.12 -81.12 -42.06
C LYS A 1213 5.00 -81.36 -41.06
N LEU A 1214 5.01 -80.64 -39.93
CA LEU A 1214 3.98 -80.73 -38.90
C LEU A 1214 2.69 -80.03 -39.36
N VAL A 1215 2.81 -78.83 -39.94
CA VAL A 1215 1.68 -78.09 -40.54
C VAL A 1215 0.93 -78.96 -41.55
N GLN A 1216 1.64 -79.57 -42.51
CA GLN A 1216 1.01 -80.45 -43.51
C GLN A 1216 0.40 -81.73 -42.91
N ALA A 1217 1.05 -82.32 -41.90
CA ALA A 1217 0.56 -83.51 -41.23
C ALA A 1217 -0.69 -83.23 -40.35
N MET A 1218 -0.80 -82.02 -39.80
CA MET A 1218 -1.93 -81.57 -38.99
C MET A 1218 -3.10 -81.04 -39.83
N ALA A 1219 -2.83 -80.38 -40.96
CA ALA A 1219 -3.85 -79.78 -41.84
C ALA A 1219 -4.85 -80.78 -42.47
N VAL A 1220 -4.54 -82.08 -42.50
CA VAL A 1220 -5.47 -83.13 -42.94
C VAL A 1220 -6.47 -83.57 -41.86
N TRP A 1221 -6.35 -83.05 -40.64
CA TRP A 1221 -7.24 -83.31 -39.50
C TRP A 1221 -8.02 -82.04 -39.11
N SER A 1222 -9.18 -82.23 -38.48
CA SER A 1222 -9.76 -81.15 -37.68
C SER A 1222 -8.93 -80.98 -36.40
N PRO A 1223 -8.73 -79.74 -35.89
CA PRO A 1223 -8.05 -79.52 -34.62
C PRO A 1223 -8.68 -80.34 -33.48
N PRO A 1224 -7.89 -80.77 -32.48
CA PRO A 1224 -8.43 -81.43 -31.29
C PRO A 1224 -9.53 -80.60 -30.62
N ALA A 1225 -10.51 -81.27 -30.00
CA ALA A 1225 -11.64 -80.60 -29.37
C ALA A 1225 -11.18 -79.63 -28.26
N ALA A 1226 -11.84 -78.48 -28.15
CA ALA A 1226 -11.53 -77.48 -27.12
C ALA A 1226 -11.51 -78.10 -25.71
N GLY A 1227 -10.44 -77.84 -24.94
CA GLY A 1227 -10.19 -78.44 -23.63
C GLY A 1227 -9.52 -79.82 -23.64
N ALA A 1228 -9.22 -80.41 -24.81
CA ALA A 1228 -8.43 -81.65 -24.88
C ALA A 1228 -6.94 -81.36 -24.63
N VAL A 1229 -6.41 -81.81 -23.48
CA VAL A 1229 -5.00 -81.61 -23.07
C VAL A 1229 -4.00 -82.58 -23.71
N SER A 1230 -4.46 -83.52 -24.54
CA SER A 1230 -3.64 -84.50 -25.24
C SER A 1230 -4.27 -84.92 -26.57
N LEU A 1231 -3.45 -85.40 -27.50
CA LEU A 1231 -3.92 -85.97 -28.76
C LEU A 1231 -4.83 -87.18 -28.53
N SER A 1232 -5.85 -87.34 -29.38
CA SER A 1232 -6.63 -88.58 -29.42
C SER A 1232 -5.74 -89.77 -29.83
N PRO A 1233 -6.08 -91.02 -29.47
CA PRO A 1233 -5.28 -92.19 -29.90
C PRO A 1233 -5.12 -92.30 -31.42
N GLU A 1234 -6.09 -91.78 -32.18
CA GLU A 1234 -6.07 -91.73 -33.65
C GLU A 1234 -5.10 -90.66 -34.16
N HIS A 1235 -5.15 -89.44 -33.60
CA HIS A 1235 -4.20 -88.37 -33.93
C HIS A 1235 -2.78 -88.75 -33.51
N GLN A 1236 -2.59 -89.31 -32.32
CA GLN A 1236 -1.29 -89.70 -31.80
C GLN A 1236 -0.65 -90.80 -32.67
N ALA A 1237 -1.42 -91.81 -33.10
CA ALA A 1237 -0.93 -92.83 -34.02
C ALA A 1237 -0.57 -92.29 -35.42
N ALA A 1238 -1.31 -91.28 -35.91
CA ALA A 1238 -1.07 -90.69 -37.22
C ALA A 1238 0.11 -89.70 -37.23
N LEU A 1239 0.27 -88.89 -36.19
CA LEU A 1239 1.28 -87.84 -36.08
C LEU A 1239 2.62 -88.31 -35.49
N ALA A 1240 2.64 -89.40 -34.71
CA ALA A 1240 3.86 -89.90 -34.06
C ALA A 1240 5.09 -90.06 -34.99
N PRO A 1241 4.98 -90.56 -36.25
CA PRO A 1241 6.14 -90.65 -37.15
C PRO A 1241 6.71 -89.27 -37.51
N THR A 1242 5.86 -88.28 -37.78
CA THR A 1242 6.27 -86.92 -38.13
C THR A 1242 6.84 -86.20 -36.91
N LEU A 1243 6.17 -86.31 -35.75
CA LEU A 1243 6.66 -85.75 -34.48
C LEU A 1243 8.05 -86.29 -34.12
N ALA A 1244 8.27 -87.60 -34.22
CA ALA A 1244 9.55 -88.23 -33.91
C ALA A 1244 10.68 -87.95 -34.93
N THR A 1245 10.38 -87.34 -36.08
CA THR A 1245 11.38 -86.99 -37.11
C THR A 1245 11.58 -85.49 -37.32
N SER A 1246 10.67 -84.66 -36.79
CA SER A 1246 10.76 -83.19 -36.89
C SER A 1246 11.35 -82.56 -35.63
N TRP A 1247 11.06 -83.14 -34.45
CA TRP A 1247 11.67 -82.74 -33.18
C TRP A 1247 12.97 -83.52 -32.95
N ARG A 1248 14.04 -82.82 -32.54
CA ARG A 1248 15.40 -83.36 -32.35
C ARG A 1248 15.86 -83.25 -30.91
#